data_AF-A0A2Z3H7P6-F1
#
_entry.id   AF-A0A2Z3H7P6-F1
#
_cell.length_a   1.000
_cell.length_b   1.000
_cell.length_c   1.000
_cell.angle_alpha   90.00
_cell.angle_beta   90.00
_cell.angle_gamma   90.00
#
_symmetry.space_group_name_H-M   'P 1'
#
loop_
_entity.id
_entity.type
_entity.pdbx_description
1 polymer ?
#
loop_
_entity_poly.entity_id
_entity_poly.type
_entity_poly.pdbx_seq_one_letter_code
_entity_poly.pdbx_strand_id
1 'polypeptide(L)'
;MLTARGWWFLLIVSFILVMGAFVIPYFTTVPALLAVTLLGWFVWEYLQFHTRSNAAVSRLRQKRFVTQSGRDAPMLWANVPFQVRVQVRHDGFVTIDYALVEDRLPAGANVLAGEPSNHATVRSGEPADVAYTLLCPAPGVLRFEGVKVRVADLHGFFYRRIFLRDPIEYLVLPPLVSEESRQRADKRFNTLPPPGIHRLRRPGSGDELLDLRDYRPGDPPKMIAWKPSARKDKLITKEYENDVPVRCVLFLDTSDGVRLGPPGNTLLTRLAGVTAVVAQATAANRDLVGLTTFDDEAAHPVPPARTQTHMINVLRKLAEVSALQPGTAGVETELLTARAYPLAHELYPELMSRKTNTVPLRRLWKPLLDKWWGWLVFALVVIPPALLAWKAASVLDPDVARLPRPVNRVIVQWLAATFDFGVRTTGGLVGREPLAVRVLVFLIVWPAALLLPSVLAGLFWLLHGVTGFFGAAAQELKKRKRLAALFSLQDGAGPDAVERYVHDDAAYAERAGAFLRHHHLRCPVPLYDDQGRYRFRCEEKAEVLGSALIRAVSRARDNELYVILADLAELGPDIEPLVKACRVARARRHHVMVIVPWPADVSAPDDAPPAPEAPGAGAPRRRTAAEMAPGERQKRITKLVRDNLTRQYHESFRLTRRALAGVGATVVRANDGDAVRLVLDRLDRLRGMRSRR
;
A
#
# COMPACT_ATOMS: atom_id res chain seq x y z
N MET A 1 27.80 -7.55 -2.46
CA MET A 1 27.21 -8.74 -1.79
C MET A 1 27.58 -9.96 -2.63
N LEU A 2 27.82 -11.11 -2.02
CA LEU A 2 28.06 -12.35 -2.77
C LEU A 2 26.74 -12.90 -3.34
N THR A 3 26.78 -13.38 -4.58
CA THR A 3 25.72 -14.20 -5.18
C THR A 3 25.81 -15.65 -4.69
N ALA A 4 24.81 -16.47 -5.02
CA ALA A 4 24.87 -17.92 -4.78
C ALA A 4 26.09 -18.57 -5.48
N ARG A 5 26.45 -18.10 -6.68
CA ARG A 5 27.65 -18.56 -7.41
C ARG A 5 28.93 -18.21 -6.66
N GLY A 6 29.04 -16.99 -6.14
CA GLY A 6 30.19 -16.60 -5.31
C GLY A 6 30.32 -17.47 -4.06
N TRP A 7 29.20 -17.84 -3.43
CA TRP A 7 29.21 -18.72 -2.25
C TRP A 7 29.64 -20.15 -2.60
N TRP A 8 29.12 -20.71 -3.69
CA TRP A 8 29.56 -22.02 -4.19
C TRP A 8 31.03 -22.03 -4.58
N PHE A 9 31.50 -20.98 -5.23
CA PHE A 9 32.92 -20.83 -5.57
C PHE A 9 33.79 -20.82 -4.32
N LEU A 10 33.46 -19.99 -3.32
CA LEU A 10 34.20 -19.97 -2.05
C LEU A 10 34.15 -21.32 -1.32
N LEU A 11 33.00 -22.00 -1.31
CA LEU A 11 32.85 -23.29 -0.66
C LEU A 11 33.73 -24.36 -1.34
N ILE A 12 33.69 -24.43 -2.67
CA ILE A 12 34.48 -25.38 -3.46
C ILE A 12 35.98 -25.09 -3.30
N VAL A 13 36.40 -23.83 -3.42
CA VAL A 13 37.82 -23.45 -3.26
C VAL A 13 38.30 -23.72 -1.84
N SER A 14 37.48 -23.44 -0.82
CA SER A 14 37.81 -23.77 0.58
C SER A 14 37.90 -25.27 0.80
N PHE A 15 37.01 -26.06 0.18
CA PHE A 15 37.07 -27.52 0.23
C PHE A 15 38.36 -28.07 -0.43
N ILE A 16 38.73 -27.55 -1.61
CA ILE A 16 39.99 -27.92 -2.29
C ILE A 16 41.19 -27.56 -1.42
N LEU A 17 41.17 -26.40 -0.76
CA LEU A 17 42.22 -25.97 0.16
C LEU A 17 42.35 -26.92 1.35
N VAL A 18 41.23 -27.31 1.97
CA VAL A 18 41.21 -28.25 3.10
C VAL A 18 41.66 -29.65 2.69
N MET A 19 41.18 -30.15 1.54
CA MET A 19 41.62 -31.44 0.98
C MET A 19 43.11 -31.45 0.68
N GLY A 20 43.63 -30.38 0.08
CA GLY A 20 45.07 -30.21 -0.20
C GLY A 20 45.92 -30.10 1.07
N ALA A 21 45.37 -29.56 2.15
CA ALA A 21 46.08 -29.42 3.43
C ALA A 21 46.08 -30.70 4.28
N PHE A 22 45.03 -31.52 4.24
CA PHE A 22 44.83 -32.59 5.23
C PHE A 22 44.75 -34.03 4.69
N VAL A 23 44.44 -34.24 3.39
CA VAL A 23 43.93 -35.56 2.95
C VAL A 23 44.91 -36.37 2.09
N ILE A 24 45.90 -35.75 1.42
CA ILE A 24 46.77 -36.48 0.47
C ILE A 24 48.25 -36.11 0.63
N PRO A 25 49.01 -36.73 1.56
CA PRO A 25 50.40 -36.36 1.88
C PRO A 25 51.39 -36.39 0.70
N TYR A 26 51.08 -37.08 -0.41
CA TYR A 26 51.93 -37.15 -1.62
C TYR A 26 51.52 -36.19 -2.76
N PHE A 27 50.37 -35.52 -2.68
CA PHE A 27 49.86 -34.60 -3.72
C PHE A 27 49.29 -33.29 -3.13
N THR A 28 49.73 -32.90 -1.92
CA THR A 28 49.17 -31.75 -1.18
C THR A 28 49.40 -30.39 -1.83
N THR A 29 50.54 -30.21 -2.51
CA THR A 29 51.01 -28.88 -2.94
C THR A 29 50.21 -28.31 -4.10
N VAL A 30 49.86 -29.13 -5.09
CA VAL A 30 49.18 -28.66 -6.32
C VAL A 30 47.75 -28.17 -6.04
N PRO A 31 46.87 -28.91 -5.35
CA PRO A 31 45.51 -28.45 -5.04
C PRO A 31 45.51 -27.23 -4.10
N ALA A 32 46.42 -27.19 -3.13
CA ALA A 32 46.55 -26.05 -2.22
C ALA A 32 46.98 -24.78 -2.97
N LEU A 33 47.98 -24.87 -3.85
CA LEU A 33 48.45 -23.75 -4.66
C LEU A 33 47.38 -23.25 -5.65
N LEU A 34 46.64 -24.17 -6.28
CA LEU A 34 45.48 -23.83 -7.11
C LEU A 34 44.41 -23.09 -6.30
N ALA A 35 44.06 -23.59 -5.11
CA ALA A 35 43.04 -22.96 -4.26
C ALA A 35 43.47 -21.56 -3.79
N VAL A 36 44.73 -21.37 -3.39
CA VAL A 36 45.27 -20.05 -3.00
C VAL A 36 45.26 -19.09 -4.19
N THR A 37 45.63 -19.56 -5.38
CA THR A 37 45.62 -18.73 -6.61
C THR A 37 44.19 -18.31 -6.97
N LEU A 38 43.23 -19.23 -6.94
CA LEU A 38 41.82 -18.95 -7.20
C LEU A 38 41.22 -17.99 -6.16
N LEU A 39 41.62 -18.12 -4.89
CA LEU A 39 41.19 -17.23 -3.82
C LEU A 39 41.79 -15.83 -3.98
N GLY A 40 43.08 -15.72 -4.35
CA GLY A 40 43.73 -14.46 -4.68
C GLY A 40 43.06 -13.75 -5.86
N TRP A 41 42.76 -14.49 -6.94
CA TRP A 41 42.00 -13.96 -8.07
C TRP A 41 40.60 -13.50 -7.64
N PHE A 42 39.87 -14.28 -6.84
CA PHE A 42 38.54 -13.90 -6.35
C PHE A 42 38.55 -12.64 -5.48
N VAL A 43 39.58 -12.46 -4.63
CA VAL A 43 39.78 -11.24 -3.84
C VAL A 43 40.10 -10.05 -4.74
N TRP A 44 40.90 -10.26 -5.79
CA TRP A 44 41.19 -9.22 -6.78
C TRP A 44 39.93 -8.78 -7.55
N GLU A 45 39.11 -9.73 -8.01
CA GLU A 45 37.80 -9.46 -8.62
C GLU A 45 36.87 -8.69 -7.67
N TYR A 46 36.86 -9.05 -6.37
CA TYR A 46 36.09 -8.31 -5.36
C TYR A 46 36.57 -6.87 -5.22
N LEU A 47 37.88 -6.64 -5.14
CA LEU A 47 38.47 -5.30 -5.01
C LEU A 47 38.15 -4.44 -6.23
N GLN A 48 38.34 -4.96 -7.45
CA GLN A 48 38.00 -4.30 -8.70
C GLN A 48 36.50 -3.97 -8.77
N PHE A 49 35.63 -4.93 -8.46
CA PHE A 49 34.19 -4.70 -8.43
C PHE A 49 33.79 -3.66 -7.38
N HIS A 50 34.39 -3.69 -6.19
CA HIS A 50 34.07 -2.77 -5.10
C HIS A 50 34.44 -1.33 -5.45
N THR A 51 35.65 -1.10 -5.97
CA THR A 51 36.13 0.24 -6.36
C THR A 51 35.33 0.78 -7.55
N ARG A 52 35.17 0.00 -8.62
CA ARG A 52 34.38 0.40 -9.81
C ARG A 52 32.92 0.66 -9.48
N SER A 53 32.28 -0.22 -8.70
CA SER A 53 30.88 -0.04 -8.33
C SER A 53 30.66 1.16 -7.39
N ASN A 54 31.60 1.46 -6.47
CA ASN A 54 31.51 2.69 -5.65
C ASN A 54 31.58 3.95 -6.53
N ALA A 55 32.55 4.00 -7.46
CA ALA A 55 32.70 5.12 -8.37
C ALA A 55 31.46 5.28 -9.26
N ALA A 56 30.98 4.18 -9.86
CA ALA A 56 29.88 4.20 -10.80
C ALA A 56 28.54 4.62 -10.16
N VAL A 57 28.26 4.12 -8.95
CA VAL A 57 27.00 4.40 -8.25
C VAL A 57 26.81 5.88 -7.91
N SER A 58 27.89 6.58 -7.54
CA SER A 58 27.81 7.98 -7.11
C SER A 58 27.32 8.94 -8.21
N ARG A 59 27.49 8.55 -9.49
CA ARG A 59 27.17 9.37 -10.66
C ARG A 59 26.04 8.81 -11.52
N LEU A 60 25.31 7.82 -11.03
CA LEU A 60 24.07 7.38 -11.67
C LEU A 60 22.99 8.45 -11.49
N ARG A 61 22.30 8.74 -12.59
CA ARG A 61 21.15 9.64 -12.63
C ARG A 61 20.03 8.96 -13.41
N GLN A 62 18.81 9.25 -13.01
CA GLN A 62 17.62 8.77 -13.70
C GLN A 62 16.78 9.94 -14.15
N LYS A 63 16.04 9.74 -15.25
CA LYS A 63 14.99 10.65 -15.69
C LYS A 63 13.80 9.83 -16.17
N ARG A 64 12.61 10.17 -15.69
CA ARG A 64 11.35 9.56 -16.10
C ARG A 64 10.59 10.51 -17.02
N PHE A 65 10.00 9.93 -18.07
CA PHE A 65 9.10 10.61 -18.99
C PHE A 65 7.77 9.86 -18.96
N VAL A 66 6.68 10.59 -18.76
CA VAL A 66 5.34 10.02 -18.73
C VAL A 66 4.52 10.72 -19.81
N THR A 67 4.04 9.95 -20.78
CA THR A 67 3.24 10.49 -21.87
C THR A 67 1.88 9.82 -21.93
N GLN A 68 0.84 10.63 -22.10
CA GLN A 68 -0.53 10.15 -22.31
C GLN A 68 -1.00 10.70 -23.66
N SER A 69 -1.49 9.82 -24.53
CA SER A 69 -1.92 10.20 -25.90
C SER A 69 -0.83 10.93 -26.71
N GLY A 70 0.44 10.57 -26.51
CA GLY A 70 1.58 11.11 -27.26
C GLY A 70 2.08 12.48 -26.80
N ARG A 71 1.58 13.02 -25.67
CA ARG A 71 2.03 14.29 -25.09
C ARG A 71 2.48 14.11 -23.65
N ASP A 72 3.41 14.94 -23.21
CA ASP A 72 3.78 15.05 -21.80
C ASP A 72 2.58 15.58 -21.01
N ALA A 73 2.21 14.86 -19.96
CA ALA A 73 0.95 15.06 -19.26
C ALA A 73 1.23 15.35 -17.78
N PRO A 74 1.07 16.61 -17.31
CA PRO A 74 1.28 16.95 -15.89
C PRO A 74 0.20 16.30 -14.99
N MET A 75 -0.93 15.90 -15.58
CA MET A 75 -2.01 15.16 -14.94
C MET A 75 -2.41 14.02 -15.86
N LEU A 76 -2.81 12.90 -15.28
CA LEU A 76 -3.21 11.70 -16.00
C LEU A 76 -4.73 11.53 -15.91
N TRP A 77 -5.34 10.90 -16.91
CA TRP A 77 -6.74 10.50 -16.86
C TRP A 77 -6.88 9.02 -16.46
N ALA A 78 -7.76 8.73 -15.50
CA ALA A 78 -8.13 7.36 -15.16
C ALA A 78 -8.77 6.64 -16.36
N ASN A 79 -8.56 5.33 -16.44
CA ASN A 79 -8.98 4.45 -17.54
C ASN A 79 -8.40 4.80 -18.94
N VAL A 80 -7.41 5.68 -19.01
CA VAL A 80 -6.67 5.98 -20.25
C VAL A 80 -5.23 5.49 -20.10
N PRO A 81 -4.75 4.58 -20.97
CA PRO A 81 -3.38 4.07 -20.87
C PRO A 81 -2.35 5.19 -21.10
N PHE A 82 -1.23 5.12 -20.39
CA PHE A 82 -0.11 6.05 -20.53
C PHE A 82 1.22 5.30 -20.59
N GLN A 83 2.17 5.85 -21.34
CA GLN A 83 3.49 5.28 -21.53
C GLN A 83 4.46 5.89 -20.52
N VAL A 84 5.27 5.04 -19.91
CA VAL A 84 6.35 5.44 -19.02
C VAL A 84 7.66 5.01 -19.68
N ARG A 85 8.57 5.98 -19.84
CA ARG A 85 9.95 5.73 -20.28
C ARG A 85 10.90 6.22 -19.21
N VAL A 86 11.76 5.33 -18.73
CA VAL A 86 12.78 5.63 -17.73
C VAL A 86 14.14 5.48 -18.37
N GLN A 87 14.94 6.53 -18.24
CA GLN A 87 16.31 6.55 -18.74
C GLN A 87 17.26 6.61 -17.55
N VAL A 88 18.15 5.63 -17.43
CA VAL A 88 19.22 5.61 -16.43
C VAL A 88 20.54 5.87 -17.13
N ARG A 89 21.19 6.98 -16.78
CA ARG A 89 22.46 7.42 -17.36
C ARG A 89 23.55 7.47 -16.30
N HIS A 90 24.79 7.33 -16.76
CA HIS A 90 25.98 7.48 -15.93
C HIS A 90 26.77 8.71 -16.36
N ASP A 91 26.92 9.69 -15.47
CA ASP A 91 27.57 10.98 -15.75
C ASP A 91 29.10 10.94 -15.50
N GLY A 92 29.74 9.78 -15.68
CA GLY A 92 31.18 9.61 -15.47
C GLY A 92 31.81 8.62 -16.44
N PHE A 93 33.14 8.49 -16.39
CA PHE A 93 33.93 7.71 -17.35
C PHE A 93 33.90 6.18 -17.14
N VAL A 94 33.29 5.70 -16.05
CA VAL A 94 33.21 4.27 -15.72
C VAL A 94 32.08 3.60 -16.50
N THR A 95 32.35 2.45 -17.10
CA THR A 95 31.34 1.59 -17.72
C THR A 95 30.78 0.59 -16.70
N ILE A 96 29.46 0.40 -16.73
CA ILE A 96 28.80 -0.65 -15.96
C ILE A 96 28.45 -1.77 -16.93
N ASP A 97 29.22 -2.85 -16.90
CA ASP A 97 29.13 -3.95 -17.87
C ASP A 97 27.77 -4.66 -17.79
N TYR A 98 27.24 -4.84 -16.57
CA TYR A 98 25.94 -5.44 -16.34
C TYR A 98 25.13 -4.68 -15.29
N ALA A 99 24.03 -4.06 -15.71
CA ALA A 99 23.02 -3.48 -14.85
C ALA A 99 21.64 -4.07 -15.16
N LEU A 100 20.96 -4.55 -14.13
CA LEU A 100 19.52 -4.78 -14.18
C LEU A 100 18.83 -3.54 -13.62
N VAL A 101 18.15 -2.82 -14.50
CA VAL A 101 17.38 -1.62 -14.21
C VAL A 101 15.92 -2.03 -14.07
N GLU A 102 15.33 -1.83 -12.90
CA GLU A 102 13.96 -2.23 -12.57
C GLU A 102 13.23 -1.02 -11.98
N ASP A 103 12.23 -0.48 -12.68
CA ASP A 103 11.44 0.63 -12.15
C ASP A 103 10.45 0.11 -11.11
N ARG A 104 10.36 0.78 -9.96
CA ARG A 104 9.39 0.40 -8.94
C ARG A 104 8.01 0.87 -9.38
N LEU A 105 7.15 -0.08 -9.72
CA LEU A 105 5.79 0.22 -10.12
C LEU A 105 5.00 0.92 -8.99
N PRO A 106 4.27 1.99 -9.30
CA PRO A 106 3.41 2.66 -8.34
C PRO A 106 2.22 1.78 -7.94
N ALA A 107 1.73 1.95 -6.71
CA ALA A 107 0.56 1.22 -6.24
C ALA A 107 -0.71 1.67 -6.99
N GLY A 108 -1.57 0.72 -7.34
CA GLY A 108 -2.86 1.01 -7.99
C GLY A 108 -2.81 1.19 -9.50
N ALA A 109 -1.66 0.97 -10.16
CA ALA A 109 -1.57 0.88 -11.62
C ALA A 109 -1.34 -0.56 -12.08
N ASN A 110 -1.91 -0.91 -13.23
CA ASN A 110 -1.72 -2.19 -13.88
C ASN A 110 -0.81 -2.03 -15.10
N VAL A 111 0.12 -2.96 -15.30
CA VAL A 111 0.94 -3.01 -16.52
C VAL A 111 0.09 -3.60 -17.64
N LEU A 112 -0.04 -2.87 -18.75
CA LEU A 112 -0.75 -3.34 -19.94
C LEU A 112 0.20 -3.93 -20.99
N ALA A 113 1.37 -3.33 -21.15
CA ALA A 113 2.34 -3.75 -22.16
C ALA A 113 3.77 -3.36 -21.77
N GLY A 114 4.74 -4.14 -22.23
CA GLY A 114 6.17 -3.96 -21.93
C GLY A 114 6.58 -4.51 -20.57
N GLU A 115 7.89 -4.55 -20.33
CA GLU A 115 8.46 -5.00 -19.06
C GLU A 115 9.03 -3.79 -18.29
N PRO A 116 8.72 -3.64 -16.99
CA PRO A 116 9.26 -2.56 -16.15
C PRO A 116 10.73 -2.82 -15.74
N SER A 117 11.40 -3.76 -16.41
CA SER A 117 12.79 -4.13 -16.17
C SER A 117 13.54 -4.30 -17.47
N ASN A 118 14.81 -3.90 -17.49
CA ASN A 118 15.69 -4.14 -18.62
C ASN A 118 17.10 -4.51 -18.13
N HIS A 119 17.73 -5.44 -18.84
CA HIS A 119 19.13 -5.79 -18.66
C HIS A 119 19.95 -4.96 -19.65
N ALA A 120 20.82 -4.09 -19.15
CA ALA A 120 21.56 -3.17 -19.99
C ALA A 120 23.02 -3.01 -19.50
N THR A 121 23.89 -2.74 -20.45
CA THR A 121 25.21 -2.18 -20.20
C THR A 121 25.07 -0.66 -20.15
N VAL A 122 25.38 -0.03 -19.02
CA VAL A 122 25.30 1.43 -18.90
C VAL A 122 26.68 2.00 -19.19
N ARG A 123 26.85 2.57 -20.38
CA ARG A 123 28.08 3.26 -20.78
C ARG A 123 27.96 4.76 -20.49
N SER A 124 29.11 5.43 -20.42
CA SER A 124 29.14 6.90 -20.36
C SER A 124 28.49 7.47 -21.63
N GLY A 125 27.38 8.18 -21.47
CA GLY A 125 26.65 8.83 -22.59
C GLY A 125 25.57 7.98 -23.28
N GLU A 126 25.52 6.65 -23.07
CA GLU A 126 24.45 5.78 -23.59
C GLU A 126 23.51 5.38 -22.44
N PRO A 127 22.31 5.99 -22.33
CA PRO A 127 21.37 5.66 -21.26
C PRO A 127 20.76 4.27 -21.46
N ALA A 128 20.52 3.57 -20.36
CA ALA A 128 19.68 2.39 -20.35
C ALA A 128 18.21 2.82 -20.28
N ASP A 129 17.43 2.43 -21.29
CA ASP A 129 16.02 2.76 -21.41
C ASP A 129 15.14 1.58 -20.97
N VAL A 130 14.13 1.88 -20.17
CA VAL A 130 13.04 0.98 -19.78
C VAL A 130 11.73 1.63 -20.21
N ALA A 131 10.94 0.95 -21.03
CA ALA A 131 9.68 1.48 -21.54
C ALA A 131 8.54 0.49 -21.33
N TYR A 132 7.46 0.96 -20.72
CA TYR A 132 6.28 0.14 -20.42
C TYR A 132 5.02 1.01 -20.40
N THR A 133 3.85 0.39 -20.52
CA THR A 133 2.55 1.06 -20.55
C THR A 133 1.74 0.68 -19.32
N LEU A 134 1.24 1.69 -18.62
CA LEU A 134 0.41 1.53 -17.43
C LEU A 134 -1.03 1.99 -17.69
N LEU A 135 -1.95 1.44 -16.89
CA LEU A 135 -3.32 1.88 -16.76
C LEU A 135 -3.66 2.09 -15.29
N CYS A 136 -4.19 3.27 -14.97
CA CYS A 136 -4.77 3.55 -13.67
C CYS A 136 -6.29 3.39 -13.75
N PRO A 137 -6.90 2.38 -13.10
CA PRO A 137 -8.34 2.14 -13.19
C PRO A 137 -9.18 3.18 -12.44
N ALA A 138 -8.57 3.93 -11.51
CA ALA A 138 -9.28 4.83 -10.61
C ALA A 138 -8.55 6.17 -10.44
N PRO A 139 -9.30 7.24 -10.11
CA PRO A 139 -8.72 8.53 -9.77
C PRO A 139 -7.96 8.47 -8.44
N GLY A 140 -6.99 9.37 -8.27
CA GLY A 140 -6.15 9.41 -7.08
C GLY A 140 -4.80 10.08 -7.35
N VAL A 141 -3.81 9.76 -6.53
CA VAL A 141 -2.42 10.18 -6.71
C VAL A 141 -1.58 8.94 -7.02
N LEU A 142 -0.84 9.00 -8.12
CA LEU A 142 0.10 7.98 -8.54
C LEU A 142 1.51 8.43 -8.22
N ARG A 143 2.19 7.71 -7.33
CA ARG A 143 3.55 8.05 -6.88
C ARG A 143 4.57 7.05 -7.36
N PHE A 144 5.52 7.52 -8.16
CA PHE A 144 6.72 6.76 -8.48
C PHE A 144 7.79 7.06 -7.44
N GLU A 145 8.42 6.04 -6.87
CA GLU A 145 9.47 6.24 -5.85
C GLU A 145 10.87 6.38 -6.47
N GLY A 146 11.11 5.66 -7.57
CA GLY A 146 12.44 5.57 -8.18
C GLY A 146 12.73 4.20 -8.77
N VAL A 147 13.98 4.03 -9.21
CA VAL A 147 14.43 2.86 -9.95
C VAL A 147 15.44 2.07 -9.13
N LYS A 148 15.25 0.78 -9.11
CA LYS A 148 16.17 -0.18 -8.51
C LYS A 148 17.20 -0.58 -9.56
N VAL A 149 18.46 -0.26 -9.28
CA VAL A 149 19.58 -0.62 -10.14
C VAL A 149 20.40 -1.70 -9.43
N ARG A 150 20.53 -2.85 -10.09
CA ARG A 150 21.38 -3.95 -9.63
C ARG A 150 22.58 -4.06 -10.56
N VAL A 151 23.74 -3.68 -10.05
CA VAL A 151 25.01 -3.83 -10.76
C VAL A 151 25.65 -5.16 -10.35
N ALA A 152 26.12 -5.93 -11.33
CA ALA A 152 26.87 -7.17 -11.09
C ALA A 152 28.18 -7.18 -11.87
N ASP A 153 29.09 -8.04 -11.46
CA ASP A 153 30.29 -8.40 -12.21
C ASP A 153 29.95 -9.35 -13.38
N LEU A 154 30.85 -9.45 -14.37
CA LEU A 154 30.69 -10.33 -15.52
C LEU A 154 30.62 -11.82 -15.14
N HIS A 155 31.34 -12.24 -14.10
CA HIS A 155 31.32 -13.61 -13.59
C HIS A 155 30.08 -13.92 -12.75
N GLY A 156 29.35 -12.88 -12.32
CA GLY A 156 28.18 -12.99 -11.46
C GLY A 156 28.50 -13.48 -10.05
N PHE A 157 29.69 -13.23 -9.50
CA PHE A 157 30.05 -13.49 -8.10
C PHE A 157 29.56 -12.42 -7.15
N PHE A 158 29.52 -11.17 -7.60
CA PHE A 158 29.27 -10.00 -6.78
C PHE A 158 28.14 -9.17 -7.38
N TYR A 159 27.23 -8.73 -6.52
CA TYR A 159 26.23 -7.75 -6.90
C TYR A 159 26.11 -6.64 -5.87
N ARG A 160 25.67 -5.49 -6.33
CA ARG A 160 25.29 -4.35 -5.51
C ARG A 160 23.89 -3.89 -5.92
N ARG A 161 23.04 -3.64 -4.93
CA ARG A 161 21.72 -3.06 -5.14
C ARG A 161 21.75 -1.61 -4.73
N ILE A 162 21.21 -0.75 -5.58
CA ILE A 162 21.04 0.67 -5.33
C ILE A 162 19.59 1.01 -5.66
N PHE A 163 19.02 1.93 -4.91
CA PHE A 163 17.74 2.51 -5.22
C PHE A 163 17.95 3.99 -5.56
N LEU A 164 17.80 4.34 -6.83
CA LEU A 164 17.87 5.72 -7.30
C LEU A 164 16.52 6.36 -6.99
N ARG A 165 16.51 7.30 -6.05
CA ARG A 165 15.30 8.00 -5.61
C ARG A 165 15.05 9.21 -6.50
N ASP A 166 13.86 9.29 -7.09
CA ASP A 166 13.34 10.47 -7.79
C ASP A 166 11.80 10.41 -7.64
N PRO A 167 11.30 10.75 -6.44
CA PRO A 167 9.89 10.63 -6.15
C PRO A 167 9.11 11.67 -6.95
N ILE A 168 8.22 11.20 -7.81
CA ILE A 168 7.35 12.05 -8.65
C ILE A 168 5.92 11.59 -8.47
N GLU A 169 5.04 12.55 -8.20
CA GLU A 169 3.60 12.32 -8.04
C GLU A 169 2.84 12.88 -9.24
N TYR A 170 1.96 12.04 -9.80
CA TYR A 170 1.02 12.42 -10.85
C TYR A 170 -0.39 12.36 -10.30
N LEU A 171 -1.14 13.44 -10.49
CA LEU A 171 -2.55 13.46 -10.17
C LEU A 171 -3.34 12.74 -11.28
N VAL A 172 -4.10 11.71 -10.90
CA VAL A 172 -4.96 10.93 -11.80
C VAL A 172 -6.40 11.44 -11.67
N LEU A 173 -6.86 12.17 -12.68
CA LEU A 173 -8.21 12.71 -12.77
C LEU A 173 -9.25 11.60 -13.04
N PRO A 174 -10.50 11.77 -12.57
CA PRO A 174 -11.60 10.89 -12.93
C PRO A 174 -11.78 10.78 -14.44
N PRO A 175 -12.30 9.66 -14.97
CA PRO A 175 -12.41 9.45 -16.40
C PRO A 175 -13.28 10.53 -17.07
N LEU A 176 -12.90 10.93 -18.28
CA LEU A 176 -13.73 11.79 -19.12
C LEU A 176 -14.99 11.03 -19.51
N VAL A 177 -16.15 11.67 -19.32
CA VAL A 177 -17.42 11.13 -19.84
C VAL A 177 -17.36 11.14 -21.36
N SER A 178 -17.62 10.00 -21.99
CA SER A 178 -17.58 9.85 -23.45
C SER A 178 -18.54 10.83 -24.16
N GLU A 179 -18.13 11.30 -25.34
CA GLU A 179 -18.94 12.20 -26.18
C GLU A 179 -20.32 11.61 -26.51
N GLU A 180 -20.47 10.29 -26.60
CA GLU A 180 -21.77 9.62 -26.81
C GLU A 180 -22.76 9.87 -25.67
N SER A 181 -22.26 9.93 -24.43
CA SER A 181 -23.08 10.25 -23.26
C SER A 181 -23.47 11.74 -23.24
N ARG A 182 -22.63 12.63 -23.80
CA ARG A 182 -22.95 14.05 -24.04
C ARG A 182 -23.97 14.22 -25.16
N GLN A 183 -23.80 13.53 -26.29
CA GLN A 183 -24.68 13.61 -27.45
C GLN A 183 -26.10 13.10 -27.18
N ARG A 184 -26.29 12.14 -26.26
CA ARG A 184 -27.63 11.74 -25.81
C ARG A 184 -28.36 12.83 -25.02
N ALA A 185 -27.63 13.73 -24.35
CA ALA A 185 -28.22 14.93 -23.78
C ALA A 185 -28.58 15.90 -24.91
N ASP A 186 -27.63 16.23 -25.80
CA ASP A 186 -27.82 17.18 -26.92
C ASP A 186 -28.99 16.81 -27.86
N LYS A 187 -29.16 15.54 -28.24
CA LYS A 187 -30.28 15.12 -29.11
C LYS A 187 -31.67 15.25 -28.46
N ARG A 188 -31.76 15.45 -27.13
CA ARG A 188 -33.03 15.74 -26.43
C ARG A 188 -33.37 17.24 -26.40
N PHE A 189 -32.41 18.12 -26.67
CA PHE A 189 -32.64 19.57 -26.67
C PHE A 189 -33.43 20.09 -27.87
N ASN A 190 -33.68 19.25 -28.88
CA ASN A 190 -34.40 19.66 -30.10
C ASN A 190 -35.84 19.15 -30.19
N THR A 191 -36.40 18.59 -29.12
CA THR A 191 -37.82 18.21 -29.06
C THR A 191 -38.63 19.33 -28.43
N LEU A 192 -39.56 19.90 -29.21
CA LEU A 192 -40.59 20.83 -28.73
C LEU A 192 -41.24 20.27 -27.45
N PRO A 193 -41.39 21.07 -26.37
CA PRO A 193 -42.10 20.64 -25.18
C PRO A 193 -43.56 20.32 -25.54
N PRO A 194 -44.18 19.32 -24.88
CA PRO A 194 -45.58 19.00 -25.11
C PRO A 194 -46.50 20.19 -24.77
N PRO A 195 -47.63 20.36 -25.47
CA PRO A 195 -48.57 21.45 -25.22
C PRO A 195 -49.05 21.45 -23.76
N GLY A 196 -49.12 22.64 -23.12
CA GLY A 196 -49.65 22.81 -21.77
C GLY A 196 -48.64 23.13 -20.66
N ILE A 197 -47.34 23.26 -20.97
CA ILE A 197 -46.32 23.70 -20.01
C ILE A 197 -46.13 25.21 -20.15
N HIS A 198 -46.72 25.99 -19.23
CA HIS A 198 -46.40 27.41 -19.10
C HIS A 198 -45.05 27.56 -18.41
N ARG A 199 -43.96 27.58 -19.19
CA ARG A 199 -42.72 28.24 -18.73
C ARG A 199 -43.09 29.69 -18.39
N LEU A 200 -42.58 30.22 -17.27
CA LEU A 200 -42.50 31.67 -17.08
C LEU A 200 -41.46 32.20 -18.08
N ARG A 201 -41.87 32.24 -19.35
CA ARG A 201 -41.14 32.71 -20.50
C ARG A 201 -40.85 34.19 -20.30
N ARG A 202 -39.65 34.49 -19.81
CA ARG A 202 -39.18 35.87 -19.64
C ARG A 202 -38.26 36.21 -20.80
N PRO A 203 -38.39 37.41 -21.40
CA PRO A 203 -37.41 37.90 -22.36
C PRO A 203 -36.02 37.93 -21.72
N GLY A 204 -35.00 37.50 -22.47
CA GLY A 204 -33.63 37.42 -22.00
C GLY A 204 -32.63 37.20 -23.13
N SER A 205 -31.41 36.84 -22.75
CA SER A 205 -30.27 36.68 -23.65
C SER A 205 -29.93 35.21 -23.94
N GLY A 206 -30.91 34.31 -23.91
CA GLY A 206 -30.71 32.91 -24.29
C GLY A 206 -30.63 32.73 -25.81
N ASP A 207 -30.57 31.45 -26.24
CA ASP A 207 -30.40 31.10 -27.65
C ASP A 207 -31.74 30.75 -28.35
N GLU A 208 -32.81 30.45 -27.60
CA GLU A 208 -34.14 30.12 -28.14
C GLU A 208 -34.96 31.37 -28.46
N LEU A 209 -35.52 31.45 -29.68
CA LEU A 209 -36.44 32.53 -30.05
C LEU A 209 -37.72 32.44 -29.20
N LEU A 210 -37.97 33.45 -28.38
CA LEU A 210 -39.15 33.54 -27.54
C LEU A 210 -40.35 34.07 -28.33
N ASP A 211 -40.18 35.26 -28.91
CA ASP A 211 -41.22 35.96 -29.66
C ASP A 211 -40.59 36.96 -30.65
N LEU A 212 -41.41 37.43 -31.59
CA LEU A 212 -41.10 38.49 -32.52
C LEU A 212 -41.92 39.72 -32.14
N ARG A 213 -41.25 40.76 -31.64
CA ARG A 213 -41.92 42.02 -31.30
C ARG A 213 -41.52 43.16 -32.23
N ASP A 214 -42.30 44.23 -32.21
CA ASP A 214 -41.93 45.46 -32.90
C ASP A 214 -40.62 46.03 -32.34
N TYR A 215 -39.77 46.52 -33.26
CA TYR A 215 -38.54 47.22 -32.93
C TYR A 215 -38.85 48.49 -32.13
N ARG A 216 -38.15 48.67 -31.02
CA ARG A 216 -38.19 49.90 -30.22
C ARG A 216 -36.84 50.63 -30.34
N PRO A 217 -36.83 51.97 -30.42
CA PRO A 217 -35.59 52.74 -30.38
C PRO A 217 -34.74 52.35 -29.16
N GLY A 218 -33.50 51.90 -29.40
CA GLY A 218 -32.60 51.36 -28.38
C GLY A 218 -32.33 49.85 -28.52
N ASP A 219 -33.14 49.13 -29.30
CA ASP A 219 -32.88 47.72 -29.61
C ASP A 219 -31.65 47.57 -30.53
N PRO A 220 -30.77 46.58 -30.29
CA PRO A 220 -29.57 46.39 -31.11
C PRO A 220 -29.93 46.00 -32.55
N PRO A 221 -29.32 46.59 -33.59
CA PRO A 221 -29.60 46.23 -34.99
C PRO A 221 -29.39 44.75 -35.33
N LYS A 222 -28.45 44.09 -34.63
CA LYS A 222 -28.19 42.64 -34.77
C LYS A 222 -29.37 41.74 -34.40
N MET A 223 -30.34 42.27 -33.65
CA MET A 223 -31.53 41.55 -33.20
C MET A 223 -32.69 41.66 -34.19
N ILE A 224 -32.55 42.45 -35.26
CA ILE A 224 -33.61 42.65 -36.25
C ILE A 224 -33.83 41.36 -37.05
N ALA A 225 -35.08 40.90 -37.09
CA ALA A 225 -35.52 39.81 -37.93
C ALA A 225 -35.80 40.33 -39.35
N TRP A 226 -34.77 40.44 -40.19
CA TRP A 226 -34.88 41.03 -41.53
C TRP A 226 -35.96 40.40 -42.42
N LYS A 227 -36.08 39.06 -42.42
CA LYS A 227 -37.08 38.33 -43.22
C LYS A 227 -38.53 38.66 -42.81
N PRO A 228 -38.93 38.54 -41.53
CA PRO A 228 -40.24 39.01 -41.06
C PRO A 228 -40.47 40.50 -41.28
N SER A 229 -39.43 41.33 -41.07
CA SER A 229 -39.54 42.79 -41.20
C SER A 229 -39.85 43.21 -42.63
N ALA A 230 -39.19 42.59 -43.61
CA ALA A 230 -39.44 42.84 -45.04
C ALA A 230 -40.84 42.42 -45.50
N ARG A 231 -41.47 41.44 -44.85
CA ARG A 231 -42.83 40.99 -45.18
C ARG A 231 -43.93 41.87 -44.60
N LYS A 232 -43.65 42.53 -43.47
CA LYS A 232 -44.62 43.37 -42.74
C LYS A 232 -44.39 44.87 -42.92
N ASP A 233 -43.40 45.24 -43.74
CA ASP A 233 -42.93 46.62 -43.95
C ASP A 233 -42.73 47.40 -42.63
N LYS A 234 -42.28 46.68 -41.60
CA LYS A 234 -42.09 47.20 -40.24
C LYS A 234 -40.92 46.47 -39.59
N LEU A 235 -40.05 47.19 -38.88
CA LEU A 235 -38.91 46.59 -38.19
C LEU A 235 -39.37 45.72 -37.02
N ILE A 236 -38.95 44.46 -37.03
CA ILE A 236 -39.26 43.44 -36.02
C ILE A 236 -37.97 42.97 -35.37
N THR A 237 -37.97 42.90 -34.04
CA THR A 237 -36.85 42.45 -33.22
C THR A 237 -37.11 41.05 -32.68
N LYS A 238 -36.10 40.20 -32.70
CA LYS A 238 -36.11 38.89 -32.04
C LYS A 238 -35.95 39.09 -30.54
N GLU A 239 -36.92 38.61 -29.75
CA GLU A 239 -36.70 38.38 -28.33
C GLU A 239 -36.32 36.93 -28.11
N TYR A 240 -35.26 36.70 -27.33
CA TYR A 240 -34.86 35.36 -26.94
C TYR A 240 -35.36 35.04 -25.53
N GLU A 241 -35.53 33.75 -25.26
CA GLU A 241 -35.94 33.25 -23.96
C GLU A 241 -34.77 33.37 -22.97
N ASN A 242 -35.04 33.67 -21.69
CA ASN A 242 -34.00 33.70 -20.68
C ASN A 242 -33.65 32.29 -20.20
N ASP A 243 -32.46 31.78 -20.53
CA ASP A 243 -31.95 30.53 -19.98
C ASP A 243 -31.56 30.73 -18.51
N VAL A 244 -32.39 30.25 -17.58
CA VAL A 244 -32.05 30.21 -16.15
C VAL A 244 -31.27 28.92 -15.89
N PRO A 245 -29.93 28.98 -15.68
CA PRO A 245 -29.15 27.77 -15.44
C PRO A 245 -29.59 27.11 -14.14
N VAL A 246 -29.75 25.79 -14.18
CA VAL A 246 -29.99 25.00 -12.97
C VAL A 246 -28.69 24.91 -12.19
N ARG A 247 -28.81 24.93 -10.86
CA ARG A 247 -27.68 24.78 -9.94
C ARG A 247 -27.73 23.39 -9.32
N CYS A 248 -26.63 22.66 -9.45
CA CYS A 248 -26.43 21.36 -8.84
C CYS A 248 -25.27 21.46 -7.85
N VAL A 249 -25.50 21.12 -6.58
CA VAL A 249 -24.45 21.07 -5.56
C VAL A 249 -24.30 19.63 -5.09
N LEU A 250 -23.11 19.09 -5.30
CA LEU A 250 -22.74 17.71 -4.97
C LEU A 250 -22.09 17.70 -3.59
N PHE A 251 -22.61 16.92 -2.65
CA PHE A 251 -21.96 16.63 -1.37
C PHE A 251 -21.30 15.25 -1.47
N LEU A 252 -20.00 15.16 -1.21
CA LEU A 252 -19.24 13.91 -1.29
C LEU A 252 -18.67 13.56 0.09
N ASP A 253 -19.06 12.39 0.59
CA ASP A 253 -18.50 11.81 1.81
C ASP A 253 -17.05 11.41 1.57
N THR A 254 -16.18 11.89 2.45
CA THR A 254 -14.75 11.62 2.49
C THR A 254 -14.29 11.06 3.83
N SER A 255 -15.22 10.61 4.69
CA SER A 255 -14.92 9.98 5.99
C SER A 255 -14.06 8.72 5.88
N ASP A 256 -13.48 8.26 6.99
CA ASP A 256 -12.58 7.11 6.97
C ASP A 256 -13.25 5.80 6.54
N GLY A 257 -14.54 5.59 6.85
CA GLY A 257 -15.30 4.41 6.44
C GLY A 257 -15.33 4.20 4.92
N VAL A 258 -15.46 5.30 4.14
CA VAL A 258 -15.48 5.22 2.67
C VAL A 258 -14.08 5.07 2.05
N ARG A 259 -13.00 5.30 2.82
CA ARG A 259 -11.60 5.15 2.38
C ARG A 259 -11.12 3.69 2.41
N LEU A 260 -11.96 2.78 2.92
CA LEU A 260 -11.67 1.35 3.00
C LEU A 260 -11.78 0.65 1.65
N GLY A 261 -10.99 -0.41 1.50
CA GLY A 261 -10.98 -1.27 0.32
C GLY A 261 -9.65 -1.30 -0.43
N PRO A 262 -9.55 -2.14 -1.46
CA PRO A 262 -8.33 -2.24 -2.25
C PRO A 262 -8.07 -0.96 -3.07
N PRO A 263 -6.81 -0.66 -3.42
CA PRO A 263 -6.46 0.49 -4.25
C PRO A 263 -7.30 0.54 -5.53
N GLY A 264 -7.88 1.71 -5.79
CA GLY A 264 -8.73 1.96 -6.96
C GLY A 264 -10.12 1.35 -6.93
N ASN A 265 -10.51 0.68 -5.84
CA ASN A 265 -11.87 0.15 -5.68
C ASN A 265 -12.38 0.34 -4.24
N THR A 266 -12.10 1.51 -3.69
CA THR A 266 -12.68 2.01 -2.43
C THR A 266 -14.08 2.58 -2.68
N LEU A 267 -14.92 2.66 -1.65
CA LEU A 267 -16.22 3.32 -1.78
C LEU A 267 -16.05 4.79 -2.19
N LEU A 268 -15.06 5.48 -1.63
CA LEU A 268 -14.70 6.85 -1.98
C LEU A 268 -14.38 7.01 -3.46
N THR A 269 -13.55 6.14 -4.04
CA THR A 269 -13.23 6.19 -5.49
C THR A 269 -14.46 5.98 -6.37
N ARG A 270 -15.42 5.14 -5.95
CA ARG A 270 -16.68 4.94 -6.68
C ARG A 270 -17.58 6.17 -6.59
N LEU A 271 -17.77 6.71 -5.39
CA LEU A 271 -18.55 7.94 -5.16
C LEU A 271 -17.94 9.13 -5.92
N ALA A 272 -16.62 9.28 -5.90
CA ALA A 272 -15.90 10.29 -6.68
C ALA A 272 -16.10 10.09 -8.19
N GLY A 273 -16.12 8.84 -8.67
CA GLY A 273 -16.47 8.51 -10.06
C GLY A 273 -17.88 8.97 -10.45
N VAL A 274 -18.91 8.60 -9.66
CA VAL A 274 -20.29 9.05 -9.88
C VAL A 274 -20.39 10.58 -9.84
N THR A 275 -19.74 11.21 -8.86
CA THR A 275 -19.68 12.67 -8.70
C THR A 275 -19.06 13.34 -9.92
N ALA A 276 -17.96 12.79 -10.45
CA ALA A 276 -17.29 13.32 -11.64
C ALA A 276 -18.18 13.21 -12.89
N VAL A 277 -18.90 12.10 -13.05
CA VAL A 277 -19.81 11.91 -14.19
C VAL A 277 -20.97 12.91 -14.13
N VAL A 278 -21.60 13.05 -12.95
CA VAL A 278 -22.69 14.02 -12.74
C VAL A 278 -22.20 15.46 -12.95
N ALA A 279 -21.05 15.82 -12.40
CA ALA A 279 -20.45 17.15 -12.57
C ALA A 279 -20.18 17.47 -14.05
N GLN A 280 -19.52 16.56 -14.76
CA GLN A 280 -19.22 16.73 -16.19
C GLN A 280 -20.48 16.82 -17.04
N ALA A 281 -21.48 15.96 -16.81
CA ALA A 281 -22.73 15.98 -17.55
C ALA A 281 -23.57 17.24 -17.25
N THR A 282 -23.54 17.74 -16.02
CA THR A 282 -24.23 18.99 -15.65
C THR A 282 -23.55 20.20 -16.32
N ALA A 283 -22.22 20.27 -16.29
CA ALA A 283 -21.50 21.35 -16.96
C ALA A 283 -21.62 21.30 -18.49
N ALA A 284 -21.69 20.11 -19.10
CA ALA A 284 -21.95 19.94 -20.53
C ALA A 284 -23.30 20.57 -20.94
N ASN A 285 -24.31 20.47 -20.07
CA ASN A 285 -25.61 21.13 -20.24
C ASN A 285 -25.61 22.63 -19.88
N ARG A 286 -24.43 23.25 -19.72
CA ARG A 286 -24.25 24.68 -19.35
C ARG A 286 -24.82 25.07 -17.97
N ASP A 287 -25.13 24.11 -17.11
CA ASP A 287 -25.60 24.33 -15.74
C ASP A 287 -24.43 24.58 -14.77
N LEU A 288 -24.74 25.14 -13.59
CA LEU A 288 -23.75 25.46 -12.56
C LEU A 288 -23.54 24.27 -11.62
N VAL A 289 -22.29 23.87 -11.41
CA VAL A 289 -21.92 22.73 -10.55
C VAL A 289 -21.09 23.20 -9.36
N GLY A 290 -21.54 22.89 -8.14
CA GLY A 290 -20.75 23.00 -6.92
C GLY A 290 -20.36 21.63 -6.36
N LEU A 291 -19.31 21.59 -5.55
CA LEU A 291 -18.84 20.38 -4.87
C LEU A 291 -18.56 20.72 -3.41
N THR A 292 -19.08 19.94 -2.46
CA THR A 292 -18.75 20.04 -1.04
C THR A 292 -18.26 18.69 -0.57
N THR A 293 -16.97 18.56 -0.28
CA THR A 293 -16.41 17.35 0.34
C THR A 293 -16.53 17.48 1.84
N PHE A 294 -16.91 16.42 2.54
CA PHE A 294 -17.06 16.46 4.01
C PHE A 294 -16.57 15.17 4.64
N ASP A 295 -16.10 15.26 5.87
CA ASP A 295 -15.78 14.13 6.74
C ASP A 295 -16.49 14.33 8.09
N ASP A 296 -15.96 13.71 9.14
CA ASP A 296 -16.43 13.81 10.52
C ASP A 296 -16.06 15.13 11.20
N GLU A 297 -15.04 15.84 10.72
CA GLU A 297 -14.56 17.08 11.34
C GLU A 297 -15.03 18.34 10.60
N ALA A 298 -15.03 18.32 9.26
CA ALA A 298 -15.23 19.51 8.46
C ALA A 298 -15.92 19.27 7.11
N ALA A 299 -16.44 20.38 6.55
CA ALA A 299 -16.94 20.43 5.18
C ALA A 299 -16.23 21.52 4.38
N HIS A 300 -15.78 21.18 3.17
CA HIS A 300 -15.02 22.05 2.28
C HIS A 300 -15.84 22.35 1.00
N PRO A 301 -16.55 23.49 0.94
CA PRO A 301 -17.37 23.85 -0.20
C PRO A 301 -16.57 24.51 -1.33
N VAL A 302 -16.84 24.08 -2.55
CA VAL A 302 -16.47 24.71 -3.81
C VAL A 302 -17.76 25.30 -4.42
N PRO A 303 -17.86 26.63 -4.58
CA PRO A 303 -19.09 27.27 -5.00
C PRO A 303 -19.48 26.89 -6.43
N PRO A 304 -20.78 26.91 -6.78
CA PRO A 304 -21.23 26.55 -8.12
C PRO A 304 -20.73 27.49 -9.20
N ALA A 305 -20.04 26.94 -10.20
CA ALA A 305 -19.60 27.66 -11.40
C ALA A 305 -19.64 26.73 -12.63
N ARG A 306 -19.39 27.30 -13.82
CA ARG A 306 -19.53 26.60 -15.12
C ARG A 306 -18.29 26.63 -16.01
N THR A 307 -17.22 27.34 -15.62
CA THR A 307 -16.06 27.52 -16.50
C THR A 307 -15.28 26.20 -16.66
N GLN A 308 -14.53 26.06 -17.76
CA GLN A 308 -13.68 24.89 -17.96
C GLN A 308 -12.62 24.76 -16.85
N THR A 309 -12.02 25.89 -16.44
CA THR A 309 -11.10 25.96 -15.30
C THR A 309 -11.75 25.46 -14.00
N HIS A 310 -13.02 25.82 -13.77
CA HIS A 310 -13.77 25.33 -12.62
C HIS A 310 -13.99 23.82 -12.69
N MET A 311 -14.34 23.27 -13.86
CA MET A 311 -14.50 21.83 -14.02
C MET A 311 -13.20 21.07 -13.75
N ILE A 312 -12.07 21.57 -14.28
CA ILE A 312 -10.74 20.98 -13.99
C ILE A 312 -10.46 21.06 -12.48
N ASN A 313 -10.82 22.15 -11.81
CA ASN A 313 -10.65 22.28 -10.37
C ASN A 313 -11.50 21.27 -9.58
N VAL A 314 -12.76 21.05 -9.97
CA VAL A 314 -13.64 20.03 -9.39
C VAL A 314 -13.04 18.63 -9.59
N LEU A 315 -12.59 18.29 -10.81
CA LEU A 315 -11.98 16.99 -11.11
C LEU A 315 -10.67 16.77 -10.34
N ARG A 316 -9.83 17.82 -10.21
CA ARG A 316 -8.63 17.78 -9.38
C ARG A 316 -8.98 17.53 -7.92
N LYS A 317 -9.97 18.23 -7.36
CA LYS A 317 -10.40 18.00 -5.98
C LYS A 317 -10.91 16.58 -5.77
N LEU A 318 -11.65 16.03 -6.73
CA LEU A 318 -12.10 14.63 -6.72
C LEU A 318 -10.93 13.63 -6.76
N ALA A 319 -9.89 13.92 -7.54
CA ALA A 319 -8.67 13.11 -7.56
C ALA A 319 -7.89 13.17 -6.24
N GLU A 320 -7.74 14.36 -5.65
CA GLU A 320 -7.08 14.56 -4.35
C GLU A 320 -7.80 13.78 -3.24
N VAL A 321 -9.13 13.91 -3.14
CA VAL A 321 -9.88 13.18 -2.10
C VAL A 321 -9.85 11.67 -2.34
N SER A 322 -9.83 11.21 -3.60
CA SER A 322 -9.71 9.78 -3.92
C SER A 322 -8.38 9.16 -3.45
N ALA A 323 -7.36 9.98 -3.21
CA ALA A 323 -6.08 9.53 -2.68
C ALA A 323 -6.06 9.38 -1.14
N LEU A 324 -7.11 9.83 -0.44
CA LEU A 324 -7.20 9.73 1.02
C LEU A 324 -7.16 8.29 1.50
N GLN A 325 -6.49 8.10 2.64
CA GLN A 325 -6.32 6.82 3.30
C GLN A 325 -6.93 6.85 4.70
N PRO A 326 -7.42 5.71 5.21
CA PRO A 326 -7.95 5.64 6.57
C PRO A 326 -6.87 6.01 7.60
N GLY A 327 -7.30 6.53 8.74
CA GLY A 327 -6.46 6.75 9.91
C GLY A 327 -5.76 5.48 10.39
N THR A 328 -4.63 5.64 11.08
CA THR A 328 -3.84 4.54 11.65
C THR A 328 -3.99 4.42 13.17
N ALA A 329 -4.94 5.16 13.76
CA ALA A 329 -5.17 5.18 15.19
C ALA A 329 -5.52 3.76 15.68
N GLY A 330 -4.74 3.27 16.67
CA GLY A 330 -4.88 1.97 17.32
C GLY A 330 -4.73 0.74 16.42
N VAL A 331 -4.01 0.86 15.30
CA VAL A 331 -3.56 -0.31 14.52
C VAL A 331 -2.42 -1.01 15.27
N GLU A 332 -2.43 -2.34 15.29
CA GLU A 332 -1.33 -3.12 15.87
C GLU A 332 0.01 -2.75 15.22
N THR A 333 1.01 -2.45 16.06
CA THR A 333 2.33 -2.03 15.60
C THR A 333 3.02 -3.09 14.74
N GLU A 334 2.77 -4.38 15.01
CA GLU A 334 3.29 -5.50 14.23
C GLU A 334 2.80 -5.49 12.77
N LEU A 335 1.51 -5.20 12.54
CA LEU A 335 0.94 -5.11 11.19
C LEU A 335 1.56 -3.95 10.40
N LEU A 336 1.79 -2.83 11.08
CA LEU A 336 2.48 -1.67 10.50
C LEU A 336 3.93 -1.99 10.19
N THR A 337 4.67 -2.60 11.11
CA THR A 337 6.07 -3.00 10.92
C THR A 337 6.20 -4.01 9.78
N ALA A 338 5.29 -4.98 9.68
CA ALA A 338 5.28 -5.98 8.61
C ALA A 338 5.14 -5.35 7.21
N ARG A 339 4.46 -4.20 7.08
CA ARG A 339 4.32 -3.45 5.82
C ARG A 339 5.40 -2.40 5.60
N ALA A 340 5.76 -1.64 6.63
CA ALA A 340 6.73 -0.57 6.55
C ALA A 340 8.17 -1.08 6.41
N TYR A 341 8.53 -2.19 7.07
CA TYR A 341 9.91 -2.68 7.08
C TYR A 341 10.41 -3.13 5.69
N PRO A 342 9.67 -3.95 4.91
CA PRO A 342 10.09 -4.31 3.56
C PRO A 342 10.21 -3.09 2.64
N LEU A 343 9.25 -2.16 2.73
CA LEU A 343 9.26 -0.91 1.97
C LEU A 343 10.51 -0.09 2.28
N ALA A 344 10.77 0.16 3.56
CA ALA A 344 11.94 0.90 3.99
C ALA A 344 13.25 0.22 3.54
N HIS A 345 13.32 -1.11 3.57
CA HIS A 345 14.48 -1.85 3.08
C HIS A 345 14.71 -1.70 1.58
N GLU A 346 13.64 -1.54 0.81
CA GLU A 346 13.70 -1.34 -0.63
C GLU A 346 14.06 0.10 -1.01
N LEU A 347 13.44 1.09 -0.35
CA LEU A 347 13.62 2.51 -0.64
C LEU A 347 14.92 3.08 -0.03
N TYR A 348 15.36 2.54 1.11
CA TYR A 348 16.53 3.01 1.86
C TYR A 348 17.51 1.86 2.15
N PRO A 349 18.03 1.17 1.12
CA PRO A 349 18.85 -0.03 1.30
C PRO A 349 20.13 0.25 2.08
N GLU A 350 20.70 1.45 1.95
CA GLU A 350 21.93 1.87 2.63
C GLU A 350 21.70 2.10 4.13
N LEU A 351 20.62 2.81 4.49
CA LEU A 351 20.23 3.10 5.87
C LEU A 351 19.74 1.84 6.59
N MET A 352 18.99 0.99 5.89
CA MET A 352 18.46 -0.27 6.43
C MET A 352 19.48 -1.41 6.39
N SER A 353 20.69 -1.16 5.88
CA SER A 353 21.74 -2.16 5.80
C SER A 353 22.15 -2.64 7.20
N ARG A 354 22.54 -3.92 7.31
CA ARG A 354 23.13 -4.44 8.55
C ARG A 354 24.44 -3.71 8.90
N LYS A 355 25.14 -3.13 7.92
CA LYS A 355 26.43 -2.48 8.12
C LYS A 355 26.29 -1.21 8.96
N THR A 356 25.25 -0.42 8.69
CA THR A 356 24.95 0.85 9.37
C THR A 356 24.35 0.62 10.75
N ASN A 357 23.60 -0.47 10.94
CA ASN A 357 22.83 -0.75 12.17
C ASN A 357 23.45 -1.83 13.09
N THR A 358 24.77 -2.07 13.06
CA THR A 358 25.44 -3.01 14.00
C THR A 358 26.80 -2.51 14.47
N VAL A 359 27.10 -2.74 15.75
CA VAL A 359 28.41 -2.48 16.38
C VAL A 359 29.48 -3.44 15.82
N PRO A 360 30.75 -3.00 15.62
CA PRO A 360 31.78 -3.73 14.88
C PRO A 360 32.11 -5.13 15.44
N LEU A 361 32.18 -5.29 16.76
CA LEU A 361 32.57 -6.56 17.39
C LEU A 361 31.61 -7.73 17.13
N ARG A 362 30.32 -7.47 16.87
CA ARG A 362 29.32 -8.52 16.62
C ARG A 362 29.31 -9.04 15.17
N ARG A 363 30.15 -8.51 14.27
CA ARG A 363 30.19 -8.93 12.85
C ARG A 363 30.91 -10.27 12.62
N LEU A 364 31.91 -10.60 13.44
CA LEU A 364 32.74 -11.79 13.25
C LEU A 364 31.99 -13.11 13.53
N TRP A 365 31.05 -13.09 14.47
CA TRP A 365 30.50 -14.33 15.04
C TRP A 365 29.10 -14.69 14.54
N LYS A 366 28.39 -13.74 13.92
CA LYS A 366 26.97 -13.90 13.57
C LYS A 366 26.67 -14.99 12.51
N PRO A 367 27.49 -15.21 11.47
CA PRO A 367 27.27 -16.32 10.53
C PRO A 367 27.44 -17.69 11.17
N LEU A 368 28.29 -17.79 12.20
CA LEU A 368 28.57 -19.00 12.99
C LEU A 368 27.53 -19.27 14.09
N LEU A 369 26.51 -18.43 14.22
CA LEU A 369 25.54 -18.44 15.34
C LEU A 369 24.08 -18.52 14.87
N ASP A 370 23.84 -18.81 13.58
CA ASP A 370 22.48 -19.08 13.08
C ASP A 370 21.99 -20.47 13.54
N LYS A 371 20.67 -20.68 13.60
CA LYS A 371 19.98 -21.75 14.37
C LYS A 371 20.60 -23.16 14.37
N TRP A 372 21.29 -23.58 13.30
CA TRP A 372 21.94 -24.90 13.21
C TRP A 372 23.30 -24.99 13.91
N TRP A 373 24.09 -23.91 13.93
CA TRP A 373 25.42 -23.92 14.57
C TRP A 373 25.33 -23.95 16.09
N GLY A 374 24.27 -23.39 16.69
CA GLY A 374 24.03 -23.50 18.13
C GLY A 374 23.86 -24.94 18.61
N TRP A 375 23.24 -25.80 17.79
CA TRP A 375 23.16 -27.25 18.04
C TRP A 375 24.50 -27.96 17.85
N LEU A 376 25.31 -27.52 16.89
CA LEU A 376 26.63 -28.08 16.65
C LEU A 376 27.62 -27.74 17.78
N VAL A 377 27.56 -26.51 18.30
CA VAL A 377 28.30 -26.08 19.49
C VAL A 377 27.78 -26.81 20.73
N PHE A 378 26.46 -26.90 20.94
CA PHE A 378 25.88 -27.67 22.04
C PHE A 378 26.28 -29.15 21.99
N ALA A 379 26.27 -29.75 20.79
CA ALA A 379 26.76 -31.11 20.56
C ALA A 379 28.25 -31.25 20.93
N LEU A 380 29.11 -30.29 20.57
CA LEU A 380 30.52 -30.24 20.97
C LEU A 380 30.72 -30.05 22.48
N VAL A 381 29.77 -29.43 23.18
CA VAL A 381 29.79 -29.26 24.64
C VAL A 381 29.33 -30.52 25.37
N VAL A 382 28.29 -31.19 24.87
CA VAL A 382 27.57 -32.26 25.59
C VAL A 382 28.04 -33.65 25.19
N ILE A 383 28.30 -33.89 23.90
CA ILE A 383 28.63 -35.22 23.39
C ILE A 383 29.99 -35.72 23.92
N PRO A 384 31.08 -34.93 23.92
CA PRO A 384 32.37 -35.42 24.44
C PRO A 384 32.35 -35.85 25.92
N PRO A 385 31.82 -35.06 26.89
CA PRO A 385 31.73 -35.52 28.28
C PRO A 385 30.74 -36.68 28.45
N ALA A 386 29.64 -36.74 27.69
CA ALA A 386 28.71 -37.88 27.73
C ALA A 386 29.35 -39.17 27.20
N LEU A 387 30.13 -39.10 26.12
CA LEU A 387 30.88 -40.23 25.57
C LEU A 387 32.01 -40.69 26.51
N LEU A 388 32.67 -39.75 27.20
CA LEU A 388 33.66 -40.07 28.24
C LEU A 388 33.01 -40.75 29.43
N ALA A 389 31.87 -40.24 29.91
CA ALA A 389 31.11 -40.85 31.00
C ALA A 389 30.61 -42.25 30.63
N TRP A 390 30.10 -42.44 29.41
CA TRP A 390 29.71 -43.76 28.91
C TRP A 390 30.92 -44.69 28.78
N LYS A 391 32.05 -44.21 28.26
CA LYS A 391 33.27 -45.01 28.19
C LYS A 391 33.72 -45.46 29.59
N ALA A 392 33.71 -44.56 30.57
CA ALA A 392 34.03 -44.89 31.96
C ALA A 392 33.04 -45.91 32.55
N ALA A 393 31.73 -45.71 32.34
CA ALA A 393 30.69 -46.64 32.77
C ALA A 393 30.86 -48.03 32.14
N SER A 394 31.15 -48.11 30.85
CA SER A 394 31.37 -49.39 30.13
C SER A 394 32.64 -50.14 30.54
N VAL A 395 33.54 -49.50 31.29
CA VAL A 395 34.75 -50.12 31.85
C VAL A 395 34.48 -50.61 33.28
N LEU A 396 33.64 -49.90 34.04
CA LEU A 396 33.29 -50.22 35.42
C LEU A 396 32.17 -51.25 35.53
N ASP A 397 31.21 -51.22 34.60
CA ASP A 397 30.03 -52.07 34.58
C ASP A 397 29.96 -52.89 33.28
N PRO A 398 30.02 -54.23 33.35
CA PRO A 398 29.93 -55.11 32.19
C PRO A 398 28.60 -55.06 31.44
N ASP A 399 27.52 -54.65 32.11
CA ASP A 399 26.16 -54.63 31.54
C ASP A 399 25.89 -53.42 30.66
N VAL A 400 26.80 -52.43 30.69
CA VAL A 400 26.72 -51.23 29.85
C VAL A 400 27.23 -51.52 28.44
N ALA A 401 26.37 -51.30 27.44
CA ALA A 401 26.70 -51.55 26.03
C ALA A 401 27.98 -50.81 25.58
N ARG A 402 28.88 -51.54 24.90
CA ARG A 402 30.13 -50.97 24.37
C ARG A 402 29.87 -50.08 23.16
N LEU A 403 30.59 -48.97 23.08
CA LEU A 403 30.55 -48.08 21.93
C LEU A 403 30.96 -48.78 20.62
N PRO A 404 30.38 -48.41 19.47
CA PRO A 404 30.77 -48.94 18.16
C PRO A 404 32.28 -48.83 17.93
N ARG A 405 32.89 -49.86 17.36
CA ARG A 405 34.35 -49.94 17.11
C ARG A 405 34.98 -48.67 16.50
N PRO A 406 34.42 -48.02 15.46
CA PRO A 406 35.01 -46.80 14.91
C PRO A 406 34.97 -45.63 15.89
N VAL A 407 33.87 -45.47 16.63
CA VAL A 407 33.71 -44.40 17.63
C VAL A 407 34.67 -44.61 18.81
N ASN A 408 34.78 -45.84 19.29
CA ASN A 408 35.70 -46.20 20.36
C ASN A 408 37.17 -45.92 19.99
N ARG A 409 37.57 -46.18 18.73
CA ARG A 409 38.94 -45.90 18.25
C ARG A 409 39.26 -44.40 18.31
N VAL A 410 38.35 -43.55 17.86
CA VAL A 410 38.52 -42.09 17.88
C VAL A 410 38.64 -41.57 19.31
N ILE A 411 37.80 -42.04 20.24
CA ILE A 411 37.84 -41.63 21.65
C ILE A 411 39.17 -42.03 22.30
N VAL A 412 39.64 -43.26 22.06
CA VAL A 412 40.93 -43.73 22.61
C VAL A 412 42.10 -42.92 22.07
N GLN A 413 42.11 -42.61 20.76
CA GLN A 413 43.16 -41.76 20.17
C GLN A 413 43.13 -40.34 20.72
N TRP A 414 41.94 -39.77 20.93
CA TRP A 414 41.78 -38.44 21.51
C TRP A 414 42.22 -38.39 22.98
N LEU A 415 41.90 -39.41 23.78
CA LEU A 415 42.36 -39.56 25.16
C LEU A 415 43.90 -39.68 25.23
N ALA A 416 44.51 -40.48 24.36
CA ALA A 416 45.96 -40.62 24.29
C ALA A 416 46.64 -39.30 23.92
N ALA A 417 46.14 -38.59 22.91
CA ALA A 417 46.70 -37.31 22.48
C ALA A 417 46.60 -36.22 23.56
N THR A 418 45.46 -36.14 24.28
CA THR A 418 45.27 -35.18 25.38
C THR A 418 46.10 -35.53 26.61
N PHE A 419 46.29 -36.82 26.90
CA PHE A 419 47.19 -37.30 27.95
C PHE A 419 48.65 -36.92 27.65
N ASP A 420 49.14 -37.22 26.44
CA ASP A 420 50.49 -36.84 26.01
C ASP A 420 50.72 -35.33 26.03
N PHE A 421 49.70 -34.55 25.71
CA PHE A 421 49.75 -33.09 25.82
C PHE A 421 49.84 -32.64 27.28
N GLY A 422 49.03 -33.23 28.17
CA GLY A 422 49.08 -32.95 29.61
C GLY A 422 50.44 -33.27 30.23
N VAL A 423 51.04 -34.40 29.86
CA VAL A 423 52.36 -34.82 30.36
C VAL A 423 53.44 -33.85 29.90
N ARG A 424 53.46 -33.51 28.61
CA ARG A 424 54.44 -32.56 28.05
C ARG A 424 54.31 -31.15 28.65
N THR A 425 53.09 -30.67 28.80
CA THR A 425 52.81 -29.32 29.33
C THR A 425 53.15 -29.24 30.81
N THR A 426 52.81 -30.26 31.60
CA THR A 426 53.17 -30.31 33.03
C THR A 426 54.69 -30.39 33.21
N GLY A 427 55.38 -31.19 32.40
CA GLY A 427 56.85 -31.28 32.42
C GLY A 427 57.53 -29.95 32.06
N GLY A 428 56.95 -29.18 31.14
CA GLY A 428 57.43 -27.85 30.78
C GLY A 428 57.17 -26.78 31.84
N LEU A 429 56.02 -26.84 32.52
CA LEU A 429 55.62 -25.84 33.53
C LEU A 429 56.31 -26.02 34.89
N VAL A 430 56.52 -27.27 35.30
CA VAL A 430 56.88 -27.62 36.69
C VAL A 430 58.33 -28.08 36.81
N GLY A 431 59.07 -28.17 35.69
CA GLY A 431 60.53 -28.28 35.70
C GLY A 431 61.03 -29.36 36.66
N ARG A 432 61.95 -29.03 37.59
CA ARG A 432 62.61 -29.92 38.58
C ARG A 432 61.89 -30.10 39.92
N GLU A 433 60.63 -29.68 40.05
CA GLU A 433 59.88 -29.82 41.31
C GLU A 433 59.66 -31.29 41.72
N PRO A 434 59.37 -31.55 43.02
CA PRO A 434 59.10 -32.89 43.54
C PRO A 434 57.97 -33.60 42.78
N LEU A 435 58.04 -34.94 42.74
CA LEU A 435 57.05 -35.80 42.07
C LEU A 435 55.61 -35.46 42.48
N ALA A 436 55.38 -35.19 43.77
CA ALA A 436 54.06 -34.85 44.31
C ALA A 436 53.46 -33.57 43.67
N VAL A 437 54.29 -32.55 43.45
CA VAL A 437 53.87 -31.29 42.82
C VAL A 437 53.58 -31.50 41.34
N ARG A 438 54.42 -32.29 40.64
CA ARG A 438 54.19 -32.65 39.23
C ARG A 438 52.89 -33.43 39.04
N VAL A 439 52.59 -34.39 39.92
CA VAL A 439 51.34 -35.16 39.88
C VAL A 439 50.15 -34.25 40.15
N LEU A 440 50.24 -33.36 41.14
CA LEU A 440 49.17 -32.41 41.44
C LEU A 440 48.87 -31.48 40.26
N VAL A 441 49.89 -30.91 39.62
CA VAL A 441 49.71 -30.03 38.46
C VAL A 441 49.21 -30.81 37.25
N PHE A 442 49.68 -32.04 37.02
CA PHE A 442 49.16 -32.91 35.96
C PHE A 442 47.66 -33.19 36.15
N LEU A 443 47.22 -33.48 37.39
CA LEU A 443 45.82 -33.71 37.73
C LEU A 443 44.93 -32.48 37.54
N ILE A 444 45.49 -31.28 37.39
CA ILE A 444 44.76 -30.06 37.05
C ILE A 444 44.82 -29.81 35.54
N VAL A 445 46.00 -29.91 34.94
CA VAL A 445 46.26 -29.58 33.53
C VAL A 445 45.61 -30.58 32.58
N TRP A 446 45.65 -31.88 32.88
CA TRP A 446 45.11 -32.89 31.97
C TRP A 446 43.58 -32.84 31.87
N PRO A 447 42.79 -32.78 32.97
CA PRO A 447 41.35 -32.58 32.88
C PRO A 447 40.97 -31.24 32.24
N ALA A 448 41.74 -30.18 32.52
CA ALA A 448 41.52 -28.88 31.89
C ALA A 448 41.73 -28.95 30.37
N ALA A 449 42.79 -29.61 29.88
CA ALA A 449 43.05 -29.80 28.45
C ALA A 449 42.02 -30.72 27.78
N LEU A 450 41.56 -31.76 28.49
CA LEU A 450 40.54 -32.69 28.02
C LEU A 450 39.18 -32.00 27.81
N LEU A 451 38.80 -31.11 28.73
CA LEU A 451 37.52 -30.40 28.69
C LEU A 451 37.61 -29.00 28.08
N LEU A 452 38.81 -28.50 27.75
CA LEU A 452 39.02 -27.16 27.18
C LEU A 452 38.11 -26.86 25.97
N PRO A 453 37.95 -27.79 24.99
CA PRO A 453 37.08 -27.55 23.85
C PRO A 453 35.60 -27.39 24.27
N SER A 454 35.14 -28.19 25.24
CA SER A 454 33.77 -28.14 25.75
C SER A 454 33.53 -26.92 26.65
N VAL A 455 34.53 -26.48 27.42
CA VAL A 455 34.46 -25.24 28.22
C VAL A 455 34.43 -24.01 27.32
N LEU A 456 35.31 -23.94 26.30
CA LEU A 456 35.32 -22.84 25.33
C LEU A 456 34.03 -22.81 24.50
N ALA A 457 33.55 -23.96 24.05
CA ALA A 457 32.28 -24.06 23.33
C ALA A 457 31.08 -23.72 24.24
N GLY A 458 31.11 -24.10 25.51
CA GLY A 458 30.06 -23.80 26.50
C GLY A 458 30.00 -22.33 26.86
N LEU A 459 31.15 -21.70 27.10
CA LEU A 459 31.27 -20.26 27.31
C LEU A 459 30.82 -19.48 26.07
N PHE A 460 31.21 -19.94 24.89
CA PHE A 460 30.77 -19.37 23.61
C PHE A 460 29.24 -19.46 23.46
N TRP A 461 28.65 -20.61 23.76
CA TRP A 461 27.21 -20.83 23.72
C TRP A 461 26.44 -20.00 24.77
N LEU A 462 26.96 -19.87 25.99
CA LEU A 462 26.35 -19.08 27.05
C LEU A 462 26.36 -17.58 26.71
N LEU A 463 27.47 -17.08 26.17
CA LEU A 463 27.61 -15.67 25.78
C LEU A 463 26.81 -15.31 24.51
N HIS A 464 26.54 -16.27 23.61
CA HIS A 464 26.01 -15.96 22.28
C HIS A 464 24.78 -16.78 21.83
N GLY A 465 24.62 -18.01 22.29
CA GLY A 465 23.56 -18.95 21.89
C GLY A 465 22.19 -18.69 22.52
N VAL A 466 22.14 -18.15 23.75
CA VAL A 466 20.87 -17.83 24.46
C VAL A 466 20.01 -16.83 23.68
N THR A 467 20.63 -15.96 22.88
CA THR A 467 19.91 -14.97 22.05
C THR A 467 19.04 -15.60 20.95
N GLY A 468 19.28 -16.88 20.59
CA GLY A 468 18.48 -17.61 19.61
C GLY A 468 17.16 -18.16 20.14
N PHE A 469 17.01 -18.33 21.46
CA PHE A 469 15.81 -18.92 22.08
C PHE A 469 14.63 -17.94 22.14
N PHE A 470 14.86 -16.63 22.27
CA PHE A 470 13.83 -15.58 22.30
C PHE A 470 13.56 -14.96 20.91
N GLY A 471 13.54 -15.81 19.87
CA GLY A 471 13.75 -15.39 18.48
C GLY A 471 12.66 -14.53 17.84
N ALA A 472 11.38 -14.64 18.22
CA ALA A 472 10.30 -13.91 17.54
C ALA A 472 10.24 -12.44 17.99
N ALA A 473 10.07 -12.19 19.30
CA ALA A 473 10.01 -10.85 19.88
C ALA A 473 11.30 -10.05 19.64
N ALA A 474 12.47 -10.69 19.71
CA ALA A 474 13.76 -10.03 19.45
C ALA A 474 13.93 -9.60 17.98
N GLN A 475 13.36 -10.33 17.02
CA GLN A 475 13.41 -9.92 15.61
C GLN A 475 12.47 -8.75 15.35
N GLU A 476 11.29 -8.74 15.96
CA GLU A 476 10.32 -7.65 15.79
C GLU A 476 10.84 -6.35 16.39
N LEU A 477 11.35 -6.39 17.62
CA LEU A 477 12.01 -5.25 18.26
C LEU A 477 13.16 -4.70 17.41
N LYS A 478 13.93 -5.58 16.76
CA LYS A 478 15.04 -5.18 15.88
C LYS A 478 14.55 -4.53 14.58
N LYS A 479 13.44 -4.98 14.00
CA LYS A 479 12.82 -4.30 12.84
C LYS A 479 12.32 -2.92 13.27
N ARG A 480 11.61 -2.84 14.40
CA ARG A 480 11.10 -1.60 14.97
C ARG A 480 12.22 -0.60 15.25
N LYS A 481 13.31 -1.00 15.93
CA LYS A 481 14.48 -0.15 16.19
C LYS A 481 15.10 0.44 14.91
N ARG A 482 15.15 -0.32 13.82
CA ARG A 482 15.69 0.16 12.54
C ARG A 482 14.77 1.16 11.86
N LEU A 483 13.46 0.91 11.91
CA LEU A 483 12.47 1.84 11.41
C LEU A 483 12.46 3.13 12.25
N ALA A 484 12.53 3.01 13.57
CA ALA A 484 12.64 4.15 14.48
C ALA A 484 13.87 5.01 14.16
N ALA A 485 15.03 4.39 13.92
CA ALA A 485 16.24 5.11 13.49
C ALA A 485 16.06 5.80 12.13
N LEU A 486 15.40 5.15 11.17
CA LEU A 486 15.07 5.75 9.88
C LEU A 486 14.12 6.94 10.03
N PHE A 487 13.06 6.80 10.83
CA PHE A 487 12.08 7.86 11.07
C PHE A 487 12.73 9.04 11.78
N SER A 488 13.53 8.79 12.81
CA SER A 488 14.33 9.82 13.49
C SER A 488 15.19 10.62 12.51
N LEU A 489 15.90 9.94 11.61
CA LEU A 489 16.72 10.59 10.57
C LEU A 489 15.88 11.42 9.60
N GLN A 490 14.73 10.90 9.15
CA GLN A 490 13.83 11.59 8.22
C GLN A 490 13.20 12.83 8.85
N ASP A 491 12.87 12.77 10.13
CA ASP A 491 12.22 13.83 10.88
C ASP A 491 13.24 14.89 11.34
N GLY A 492 14.55 14.65 11.14
CA GLY A 492 15.62 15.48 11.69
C GLY A 492 15.70 15.41 13.23
N ALA A 493 15.10 14.39 13.83
CA ALA A 493 15.06 14.20 15.27
C ALA A 493 16.31 13.47 15.77
N GLY A 494 16.81 13.90 16.93
CA GLY A 494 17.95 13.29 17.61
C GLY A 494 17.67 11.86 18.11
N PRO A 495 18.66 11.18 18.71
CA PRO A 495 18.54 9.79 19.16
C PRO A 495 17.39 9.53 20.15
N ASP A 496 16.96 10.53 20.90
CA ASP A 496 15.82 10.43 21.84
C ASP A 496 14.51 10.03 21.15
N ALA A 497 14.30 10.44 19.89
CA ALA A 497 13.13 10.04 19.13
C ALA A 497 13.13 8.54 18.81
N VAL A 498 14.32 7.92 18.70
CA VAL A 498 14.42 6.46 18.51
C VAL A 498 13.88 5.74 19.74
N GLU A 499 14.25 6.17 20.94
CA GLU A 499 13.73 5.59 22.20
C GLU A 499 12.21 5.78 22.31
N ARG A 500 11.70 6.98 21.97
CA ARG A 500 10.26 7.22 21.92
C ARG A 500 9.54 6.24 20.98
N TYR A 501 9.98 6.13 19.73
CA TYR A 501 9.35 5.21 18.77
C TYR A 501 9.49 3.72 19.12
N VAL A 502 10.48 3.35 19.94
CA VAL A 502 10.67 1.97 20.39
C VAL A 502 9.75 1.62 21.55
N HIS A 503 9.47 2.58 22.44
CA HIS A 503 8.74 2.34 23.69
C HIS A 503 7.29 2.87 23.70
N ASP A 504 6.96 3.82 22.82
CA ASP A 504 5.62 4.36 22.65
C ASP A 504 4.98 3.79 21.38
N ASP A 505 3.98 2.92 21.57
CA ASP A 505 3.25 2.25 20.50
C ASP A 505 2.37 3.20 19.70
N ALA A 506 1.77 4.21 20.34
CA ALA A 506 0.92 5.18 19.67
C ALA A 506 1.77 6.09 18.76
N ALA A 507 2.87 6.64 19.28
CA ALA A 507 3.78 7.47 18.49
C ALA A 507 4.40 6.69 17.33
N TYR A 508 4.78 5.42 17.55
CA TYR A 508 5.26 4.56 16.48
C TYR A 508 4.20 4.28 15.42
N ALA A 509 2.98 3.93 15.83
CA ALA A 509 1.89 3.60 14.93
C ALA A 509 1.48 4.78 14.05
N GLU A 510 1.42 5.99 14.63
CA GLU A 510 1.16 7.22 13.90
C GLU A 510 2.24 7.49 12.85
N ARG A 511 3.53 7.43 13.26
CA ARG A 511 4.64 7.73 12.35
C ARG A 511 4.85 6.67 11.27
N ALA A 512 4.68 5.39 11.60
CA ALA A 512 4.71 4.29 10.64
C ALA A 512 3.52 4.36 9.67
N GLY A 513 2.34 4.74 10.17
CA GLY A 513 1.17 5.05 9.36
C GLY A 513 1.43 6.20 8.38
N ALA A 514 2.00 7.31 8.87
CA ALA A 514 2.38 8.45 8.05
C ALA A 514 3.42 8.06 6.97
N PHE A 515 4.40 7.22 7.31
CA PHE A 515 5.36 6.68 6.34
C PHE A 515 4.66 5.89 5.22
N LEU A 516 3.74 5.00 5.56
CA LEU A 516 2.97 4.22 4.57
C LEU A 516 2.08 5.13 3.70
N ARG A 517 1.39 6.10 4.31
CA ARG A 517 0.55 7.08 3.61
C ARG A 517 1.37 7.93 2.64
N HIS A 518 2.55 8.42 3.06
CA HIS A 518 3.46 9.19 2.20
C HIS A 518 3.90 8.42 0.96
N HIS A 519 4.05 7.10 1.09
CA HIS A 519 4.41 6.21 -0.03
C HIS A 519 3.18 5.62 -0.75
N HIS A 520 1.98 6.19 -0.54
CA HIS A 520 0.70 5.71 -1.09
C HIS A 520 0.44 4.21 -0.92
N LEU A 521 0.98 3.61 0.15
CA LEU A 521 0.74 2.22 0.51
C LEU A 521 -0.31 2.14 1.60
N ARG A 522 -1.38 1.40 1.32
CA ARG A 522 -2.51 1.25 2.24
C ARG A 522 -2.08 0.58 3.54
N CYS A 523 -2.49 1.19 4.65
CA CYS A 523 -2.35 0.61 5.98
C CYS A 523 -3.33 -0.57 6.15
N PRO A 524 -2.90 -1.71 6.73
CA PRO A 524 -3.80 -2.76 7.17
C PRO A 524 -4.56 -2.29 8.42
N VAL A 525 -5.74 -1.70 8.25
CA VAL A 525 -6.55 -1.22 9.37
C VAL A 525 -7.62 -2.26 9.71
N PRO A 526 -7.70 -2.76 10.96
CA PRO A 526 -8.78 -3.64 11.37
C PRO A 526 -10.11 -2.87 11.36
N LEU A 527 -11.20 -3.54 10.98
CA LEU A 527 -12.52 -2.92 10.90
C LEU A 527 -13.17 -2.74 12.28
N TYR A 528 -12.84 -3.61 13.22
CA TYR A 528 -13.37 -3.62 14.56
C TYR A 528 -12.25 -3.41 15.58
N ASP A 529 -12.58 -2.76 16.69
CA ASP A 529 -11.68 -2.66 17.84
C ASP A 529 -11.69 -3.96 18.66
N ASP A 530 -10.89 -3.99 19.72
CA ASP A 530 -10.78 -5.15 20.63
C ASP A 530 -12.10 -5.42 21.39
N GLN A 531 -13.04 -4.47 21.38
CA GLN A 531 -14.37 -4.59 21.97
C GLN A 531 -15.44 -5.01 20.94
N GLY A 532 -15.06 -5.24 19.67
CA GLY A 532 -15.97 -5.61 18.60
C GLY A 532 -16.82 -4.47 18.04
N ARG A 533 -16.49 -3.20 18.34
CA ARG A 533 -17.15 -2.02 17.78
C ARG A 533 -16.53 -1.65 16.45
N TYR A 534 -17.36 -1.19 15.51
CA TYR A 534 -16.89 -0.72 14.21
C TYR A 534 -16.07 0.57 14.37
N ARG A 535 -14.80 0.55 13.97
CA ARG A 535 -13.83 1.62 14.26
C ARG A 535 -14.05 2.89 13.47
N PHE A 536 -14.67 2.78 12.30
CA PHE A 536 -14.86 3.89 11.38
C PHE A 536 -16.26 4.49 11.48
N ARG A 537 -16.96 4.24 12.58
CA ARG A 537 -18.24 4.88 12.85
C ARG A 537 -17.99 6.36 13.13
N CYS A 538 -18.41 7.22 12.21
CA CYS A 538 -18.32 8.66 12.35
C CYS A 538 -19.61 9.21 12.98
N GLU A 539 -19.61 9.47 14.28
CA GLU A 539 -20.80 9.93 15.03
C GLU A 539 -21.22 11.36 14.61
N GLU A 540 -20.25 12.26 14.38
CA GLU A 540 -20.51 13.67 14.03
C GLU A 540 -20.86 13.91 12.55
N LYS A 541 -20.74 12.87 11.70
CA LYS A 541 -20.93 12.96 10.24
C LYS A 541 -22.29 13.58 9.87
N ALA A 542 -23.36 13.19 10.56
CA ALA A 542 -24.71 13.70 10.28
C ALA A 542 -24.84 15.20 10.61
N GLU A 543 -24.17 15.67 11.66
CA GLU A 543 -24.19 17.07 12.09
C GLU A 543 -23.38 17.95 11.14
N VAL A 544 -22.16 17.53 10.77
CA VAL A 544 -21.32 18.24 9.80
C VAL A 544 -22.02 18.35 8.45
N LEU A 545 -22.57 17.25 7.93
CA LEU A 545 -23.33 17.24 6.68
C LEU A 545 -24.59 18.10 6.77
N GLY A 546 -25.36 17.99 7.85
CA GLY A 546 -26.58 18.78 8.06
C GLY A 546 -26.27 20.28 8.09
N SER A 547 -25.22 20.68 8.82
CA SER A 547 -24.75 22.07 8.92
C SER A 547 -24.24 22.60 7.58
N ALA A 548 -23.50 21.78 6.82
CA ALA A 548 -23.03 22.13 5.48
C ALA A 548 -24.19 22.31 4.50
N LEU A 549 -25.21 21.46 4.56
CA LEU A 549 -26.43 21.58 3.75
C LEU A 549 -27.21 22.85 4.09
N ILE A 550 -27.42 23.15 5.37
CA ILE A 550 -28.09 24.40 5.81
C ILE A 550 -27.32 25.62 5.33
N ARG A 551 -25.98 25.61 5.44
CA ARG A 551 -25.13 26.69 4.94
C ARG A 551 -25.25 26.87 3.43
N ALA A 552 -25.28 25.78 2.66
CA ALA A 552 -25.50 25.85 1.22
C ALA A 552 -26.89 26.42 0.88
N VAL A 553 -27.94 25.91 1.53
CA VAL A 553 -29.34 26.38 1.38
C VAL A 553 -29.51 27.85 1.77
N SER A 554 -28.76 28.34 2.76
CA SER A 554 -28.82 29.74 3.18
C SER A 554 -28.32 30.71 2.11
N ARG A 555 -27.39 30.26 1.24
CA ARG A 555 -26.78 31.03 0.15
C ARG A 555 -27.39 30.71 -1.22
N ALA A 556 -28.34 29.79 -1.24
CA ALA A 556 -28.96 29.25 -2.44
C ALA A 556 -29.90 30.24 -3.12
N ARG A 557 -30.07 30.07 -4.43
CA ARG A 557 -31.19 30.67 -5.19
C ARG A 557 -32.36 29.69 -5.22
N ASP A 558 -33.51 30.11 -5.72
CA ASP A 558 -34.68 29.23 -5.79
C ASP A 558 -34.42 27.98 -6.66
N ASN A 559 -34.98 26.84 -6.25
CA ASN A 559 -35.08 25.60 -7.04
C ASN A 559 -33.74 24.89 -7.40
N GLU A 560 -32.72 24.97 -6.55
CA GLU A 560 -31.47 24.18 -6.70
C GLU A 560 -31.65 22.68 -6.41
N LEU A 561 -30.74 21.87 -6.97
CA LEU A 561 -30.60 20.44 -6.68
C LEU A 561 -29.39 20.18 -5.78
N TYR A 562 -29.64 19.55 -4.63
CA TYR A 562 -28.62 19.02 -3.73
C TYR A 562 -28.54 17.50 -3.89
N VAL A 563 -27.36 17.01 -4.26
CA VAL A 563 -27.10 15.57 -4.39
C VAL A 563 -26.08 15.17 -3.33
N ILE A 564 -26.47 14.31 -2.40
CA ILE A 564 -25.63 13.83 -1.31
C ILE A 564 -25.15 12.43 -1.65
N LEU A 565 -23.85 12.26 -1.85
CA LEU A 565 -23.16 11.00 -2.13
C LEU A 565 -22.43 10.56 -0.87
N ALA A 566 -23.06 9.73 -0.05
CA ALA A 566 -22.57 9.42 1.29
C ALA A 566 -22.94 8.02 1.77
N ASP A 567 -22.06 7.39 2.54
CA ASP A 567 -22.42 6.17 3.26
C ASP A 567 -23.15 6.55 4.55
N LEU A 568 -24.48 6.40 4.50
CA LEU A 568 -25.39 6.70 5.60
C LEU A 568 -25.86 5.44 6.34
N ALA A 569 -25.38 4.25 5.94
CA ALA A 569 -25.77 3.01 6.60
C ALA A 569 -25.22 2.90 8.04
N GLU A 570 -24.16 3.63 8.33
CA GLU A 570 -23.48 3.64 9.63
C GLU A 570 -24.13 4.59 10.66
N LEU A 571 -24.99 5.51 10.22
CA LEU A 571 -25.55 6.56 11.09
C LEU A 571 -26.66 6.05 12.02
N GLY A 572 -27.37 4.97 11.66
CA GLY A 572 -28.45 4.43 12.49
C GLY A 572 -29.45 5.50 12.98
N PRO A 573 -29.65 5.69 14.31
CA PRO A 573 -30.54 6.71 14.86
C PRO A 573 -29.99 8.15 14.77
N ASP A 574 -28.69 8.33 14.51
CA ASP A 574 -28.00 9.62 14.54
C ASP A 574 -28.24 10.46 13.27
N ILE A 575 -29.17 10.03 12.41
CA ILE A 575 -29.52 10.70 11.14
C ILE A 575 -30.38 11.97 11.32
N GLU A 576 -30.91 12.22 12.52
CA GLU A 576 -31.86 13.31 12.80
C GLU A 576 -31.37 14.72 12.36
N PRO A 577 -30.09 15.12 12.57
CA PRO A 577 -29.58 16.41 12.08
C PRO A 577 -29.72 16.57 10.56
N LEU A 578 -29.47 15.49 9.81
CA LEU A 578 -29.61 15.48 8.35
C LEU A 578 -31.07 15.57 7.91
N VAL A 579 -31.98 14.89 8.62
CA VAL A 579 -33.43 14.95 8.37
C VAL A 579 -33.94 16.39 8.56
N LYS A 580 -33.50 17.07 9.63
CA LYS A 580 -33.82 18.49 9.87
C LYS A 580 -33.31 19.39 8.74
N ALA A 581 -32.06 19.22 8.31
CA ALA A 581 -31.47 20.00 7.22
C ALA A 581 -32.21 19.78 5.89
N CYS A 582 -32.58 18.54 5.59
CA CYS A 582 -33.38 18.18 4.41
C CYS A 582 -34.77 18.81 4.43
N ARG A 583 -35.43 18.84 5.61
CA ARG A 583 -36.72 19.52 5.79
C ARG A 583 -36.63 21.01 5.48
N VAL A 584 -35.58 21.68 5.94
CA VAL A 584 -35.31 23.10 5.64
C VAL A 584 -35.10 23.32 4.14
N ALA A 585 -34.29 22.48 3.49
CA ALA A 585 -34.05 22.57 2.06
C ALA A 585 -35.36 22.43 1.25
N ARG A 586 -36.20 21.45 1.61
CA ARG A 586 -37.48 21.19 0.95
C ARG A 586 -38.52 22.29 1.21
N ALA A 587 -38.53 22.89 2.40
CA ALA A 587 -39.39 24.03 2.72
C ALA A 587 -39.09 25.24 1.83
N ARG A 588 -37.82 25.44 1.44
CA ARG A 588 -37.38 26.45 0.47
C ARG A 588 -37.51 26.03 -1.00
N ARG A 589 -38.27 24.96 -1.29
CA ARG A 589 -38.50 24.40 -2.63
C ARG A 589 -37.24 23.90 -3.34
N HIS A 590 -36.17 23.59 -2.62
CA HIS A 590 -35.02 22.91 -3.21
C HIS A 590 -35.29 21.41 -3.34
N HIS A 591 -34.51 20.74 -4.18
CA HIS A 591 -34.58 19.29 -4.36
C HIS A 591 -33.41 18.63 -3.67
N VAL A 592 -33.68 17.57 -2.91
CA VAL A 592 -32.62 16.78 -2.24
C VAL A 592 -32.70 15.35 -2.73
N MET A 593 -31.55 14.85 -3.20
CA MET A 593 -31.35 13.48 -3.60
C MET A 593 -30.15 12.91 -2.85
N VAL A 594 -30.29 11.69 -2.35
CA VAL A 594 -29.26 11.00 -1.58
C VAL A 594 -28.91 9.72 -2.33
N ILE A 595 -27.64 9.59 -2.69
CA ILE A 595 -27.05 8.43 -3.35
C ILE A 595 -26.22 7.70 -2.31
N VAL A 596 -26.70 6.55 -1.87
CA VAL A 596 -26.00 5.69 -0.92
C VAL A 596 -25.15 4.70 -1.70
N PRO A 597 -23.82 4.64 -1.48
CA PRO A 597 -22.98 3.64 -2.13
C PRO A 597 -23.47 2.23 -1.76
N TRP A 598 -23.47 1.30 -2.70
CA TRP A 598 -23.80 -0.09 -2.41
C TRP A 598 -22.54 -0.96 -2.48
N PRO A 599 -22.20 -1.73 -1.44
CA PRO A 599 -21.09 -2.67 -1.49
C PRO A 599 -21.31 -3.71 -2.59
N ALA A 600 -20.27 -4.02 -3.36
CA ALA A 600 -20.39 -4.95 -4.51
C ALA A 600 -20.64 -6.40 -4.08
N ASP A 601 -20.27 -6.76 -2.86
CA ASP A 601 -20.37 -8.09 -2.26
C ASP A 601 -21.66 -8.31 -1.48
N VAL A 602 -22.49 -7.28 -1.32
CA VAL A 602 -23.77 -7.32 -0.60
C VAL A 602 -24.90 -7.34 -1.62
N SER A 603 -25.73 -8.39 -1.63
CA SER A 603 -26.91 -8.46 -2.48
C SER A 603 -27.88 -7.32 -2.16
N ALA A 604 -28.62 -6.85 -3.16
CA ALA A 604 -29.64 -5.83 -2.94
C ALA A 604 -30.72 -6.33 -1.97
N PRO A 605 -31.39 -5.44 -1.22
CA PRO A 605 -32.53 -5.83 -0.39
C PRO A 605 -33.71 -6.33 -1.24
N ASP A 606 -33.77 -5.89 -2.50
CA ASP A 606 -34.81 -6.23 -3.47
C ASP A 606 -34.52 -7.58 -4.18
N ASP A 607 -33.24 -7.98 -4.26
CA ASP A 607 -32.79 -9.25 -4.85
C ASP A 607 -32.52 -10.33 -3.78
N ALA A 608 -32.73 -10.01 -2.51
CA ALA A 608 -32.49 -10.93 -1.40
C ALA A 608 -33.49 -12.09 -1.48
N PRO A 609 -33.03 -13.36 -1.46
CA PRO A 609 -33.96 -14.48 -1.36
C PRO A 609 -34.83 -14.31 -0.10
N PRO A 610 -36.13 -14.68 -0.16
CA PRO A 610 -37.01 -14.57 0.99
C PRO A 610 -36.35 -15.23 2.20
N ALA A 611 -36.54 -14.64 3.39
CA ALA A 611 -35.96 -15.15 4.62
C ALA A 611 -36.22 -16.66 4.70
N PRO A 612 -35.20 -17.50 4.98
CA PRO A 612 -35.42 -18.92 5.07
C PRO A 612 -36.53 -19.16 6.10
N GLU A 613 -37.58 -19.87 5.69
CA GLU A 613 -38.69 -20.25 6.56
C GLU A 613 -38.12 -20.83 7.86
N ALA A 614 -38.75 -20.48 8.99
CA ALA A 614 -38.40 -21.04 10.29
C ALA A 614 -38.27 -22.56 10.14
N PRO A 615 -37.20 -23.20 10.64
CA PRO A 615 -36.94 -24.60 10.35
C PRO A 615 -38.15 -25.41 10.78
N GLY A 616 -38.85 -26.00 9.80
CA GLY A 616 -39.93 -26.94 10.04
C GLY A 616 -39.40 -28.09 10.91
N ALA A 617 -40.31 -28.72 11.67
CA ALA A 617 -40.05 -29.71 12.71
C ALA A 617 -39.36 -31.03 12.26
N GLY A 618 -38.66 -31.05 11.12
CA GLY A 618 -37.94 -32.20 10.56
C GLY A 618 -36.54 -31.90 10.02
N ALA A 619 -35.90 -30.79 10.41
CA ALA A 619 -34.53 -30.51 9.98
C ALA A 619 -33.51 -31.49 10.62
N PRO A 620 -32.54 -32.04 9.86
CA PRO A 620 -31.57 -33.01 10.39
C PRO A 620 -30.79 -32.43 11.57
N ARG A 621 -30.56 -33.26 12.59
CA ARG A 621 -29.85 -32.93 13.84
C ARG A 621 -28.54 -32.21 13.49
N ARG A 622 -28.47 -30.89 13.76
CA ARG A 622 -27.29 -30.06 13.45
C ARG A 622 -26.08 -30.62 14.19
N ARG A 623 -25.05 -31.08 13.46
CA ARG A 623 -23.71 -31.37 14.03
C ARG A 623 -23.26 -30.18 14.88
N THR A 624 -22.83 -30.49 16.10
CA THR A 624 -22.35 -29.47 17.04
C THR A 624 -21.05 -28.86 16.51
N ALA A 625 -20.77 -27.59 16.84
CA ALA A 625 -19.58 -26.89 16.33
C ALA A 625 -18.24 -27.56 16.73
N ALA A 626 -18.28 -28.47 17.71
CA ALA A 626 -17.15 -29.29 18.15
C ALA A 626 -16.84 -30.47 17.21
N GLU A 627 -17.79 -30.91 16.39
CA GLU A 627 -17.65 -32.07 15.48
C GLU A 627 -17.22 -31.67 14.05
N MET A 628 -17.04 -30.37 13.78
CA MET A 628 -16.72 -29.86 12.44
C MET A 628 -15.21 -29.72 12.25
N ALA A 629 -14.71 -30.09 11.07
CA ALA A 629 -13.31 -29.85 10.72
C ALA A 629 -12.99 -28.33 10.78
N PRO A 630 -11.76 -27.93 11.18
CA PRO A 630 -11.40 -26.51 11.40
C PRO A 630 -11.73 -25.59 10.21
N GLY A 631 -11.53 -26.07 8.97
CA GLY A 631 -11.84 -25.33 7.75
C GLY A 631 -13.35 -25.15 7.48
N GLU A 632 -14.19 -26.12 7.87
CA GLU A 632 -15.65 -26.02 7.75
C GLU A 632 -16.23 -25.08 8.80
N ARG A 633 -15.68 -25.13 10.03
CA ARG A 633 -16.04 -24.22 11.11
C ARG A 633 -15.76 -22.77 10.72
N GLN A 634 -14.58 -22.48 10.15
CA GLN A 634 -14.24 -21.14 9.69
C GLN A 634 -15.20 -20.66 8.59
N LYS A 635 -15.46 -21.48 7.56
CA LYS A 635 -16.42 -21.14 6.49
C LYS A 635 -17.81 -20.84 7.03
N ARG A 636 -18.28 -21.61 8.02
CA ARG A 636 -19.59 -21.41 8.65
C ARG A 636 -19.64 -20.12 9.46
N ILE A 637 -18.59 -19.80 10.22
CA ILE A 637 -18.47 -18.54 10.96
C ILE A 637 -18.45 -17.36 9.98
N THR A 638 -17.61 -17.40 8.94
CA THR A 638 -17.55 -16.35 7.92
C THR A 638 -18.90 -16.14 7.25
N LYS A 639 -19.62 -17.23 6.93
CA LYS A 639 -20.97 -17.13 6.35
C LYS A 639 -21.95 -16.48 7.33
N LEU A 640 -21.97 -16.91 8.59
CA LEU A 640 -22.88 -16.37 9.60
C LEU A 640 -22.62 -14.89 9.89
N VAL A 641 -21.34 -14.49 9.96
CA VAL A 641 -20.93 -13.08 10.10
C VAL A 641 -21.40 -12.28 8.88
N ARG A 642 -21.15 -12.78 7.66
CA ARG A 642 -21.59 -12.12 6.42
C ARG A 642 -23.11 -11.93 6.38
N ASP A 643 -23.87 -12.97 6.68
CA ASP A 643 -25.34 -12.94 6.66
C ASP A 643 -25.89 -11.93 7.68
N ASN A 644 -25.33 -11.88 8.89
CA ASN A 644 -25.72 -10.89 9.90
C ASN A 644 -25.35 -9.45 9.50
N LEU A 645 -24.12 -9.22 9.00
CA LEU A 645 -23.70 -7.90 8.54
C LEU A 645 -24.55 -7.41 7.36
N THR A 646 -24.88 -8.30 6.42
CA THR A 646 -25.78 -7.98 5.32
C THR A 646 -27.18 -7.58 5.81
N ARG A 647 -27.75 -8.33 6.76
CA ARG A 647 -29.05 -7.98 7.38
C ARG A 647 -29.01 -6.63 8.07
N GLN A 648 -27.99 -6.38 8.87
CA GLN A 648 -27.81 -5.10 9.58
C GLN A 648 -27.70 -3.94 8.57
N TYR A 649 -26.91 -4.10 7.51
CA TYR A 649 -26.77 -3.08 6.46
C TYR A 649 -28.10 -2.81 5.73
N HIS A 650 -28.86 -3.87 5.40
CA HIS A 650 -30.20 -3.74 4.79
C HIS A 650 -31.18 -3.01 5.71
N GLU A 651 -31.16 -3.32 7.01
CA GLU A 651 -32.01 -2.66 8.01
C GLU A 651 -31.66 -1.18 8.14
N SER A 652 -30.38 -0.86 8.32
CA SER A 652 -29.89 0.53 8.35
C SER A 652 -30.30 1.31 7.10
N PHE A 653 -30.13 0.72 5.91
CA PHE A 653 -30.55 1.37 4.66
C PHE A 653 -32.07 1.61 4.62
N ARG A 654 -32.89 0.65 5.07
CA ARG A 654 -34.35 0.81 5.13
C ARG A 654 -34.76 1.92 6.10
N LEU A 655 -34.13 2.01 7.26
CA LEU A 655 -34.38 3.07 8.25
C LEU A 655 -34.00 4.44 7.69
N THR A 656 -32.80 4.57 7.13
CA THR A 656 -32.31 5.79 6.48
C THR A 656 -33.24 6.23 5.34
N ARG A 657 -33.66 5.28 4.48
CA ARG A 657 -34.60 5.55 3.39
C ARG A 657 -35.94 6.03 3.90
N ARG A 658 -36.50 5.42 4.95
CA ARG A 658 -37.78 5.84 5.55
C ARG A 658 -37.70 7.24 6.15
N ALA A 659 -36.65 7.52 6.93
CA ALA A 659 -36.44 8.82 7.58
C ALA A 659 -36.33 9.97 6.56
N LEU A 660 -35.52 9.79 5.52
CA LEU A 660 -35.30 10.79 4.47
C LEU A 660 -36.49 10.92 3.50
N ALA A 661 -37.16 9.81 3.17
CA ALA A 661 -38.37 9.85 2.35
C ALA A 661 -39.51 10.60 3.06
N GLY A 662 -39.61 10.49 4.40
CA GLY A 662 -40.59 11.21 5.21
C GLY A 662 -40.49 12.74 5.10
N VAL A 663 -39.31 13.27 4.77
CA VAL A 663 -39.10 14.71 4.52
C VAL A 663 -39.06 15.06 3.02
N GLY A 664 -39.33 14.11 2.13
CA GLY A 664 -39.38 14.32 0.69
C GLY A 664 -38.03 14.30 -0.02
N ALA A 665 -36.97 13.78 0.61
CA ALA A 665 -35.70 13.51 -0.05
C ALA A 665 -35.75 12.17 -0.80
N THR A 666 -35.20 12.12 -2.01
CA THR A 666 -35.15 10.88 -2.80
C THR A 666 -33.90 10.10 -2.46
N VAL A 667 -34.03 8.90 -1.90
CA VAL A 667 -32.89 8.02 -1.59
C VAL A 667 -32.74 6.95 -2.67
N VAL A 668 -31.56 6.85 -3.25
CA VAL A 668 -31.20 5.97 -4.37
C VAL A 668 -29.95 5.19 -4.00
N ARG A 669 -29.90 3.93 -4.42
CA ARG A 669 -28.70 3.08 -4.30
C ARG A 669 -27.75 3.38 -5.45
N ALA A 670 -26.46 3.48 -5.19
CA ALA A 670 -25.46 3.63 -6.24
C ALA A 670 -25.23 2.28 -6.91
N ASN A 671 -25.95 2.03 -8.02
CA ASN A 671 -25.50 1.09 -9.05
C ASN A 671 -24.80 1.90 -10.14
N ASP A 672 -23.69 1.37 -10.68
CA ASP A 672 -22.88 2.00 -11.73
C ASP A 672 -23.72 2.19 -13.01
N GLY A 673 -24.43 3.32 -13.11
CA GLY A 673 -25.26 3.70 -14.26
C GLY A 673 -26.61 4.35 -13.90
N ASP A 674 -27.35 3.76 -12.95
CA ASP A 674 -28.70 4.21 -12.61
C ASP A 674 -28.73 5.52 -11.83
N ALA A 675 -27.78 5.68 -10.88
CA ALA A 675 -27.73 6.86 -10.03
C ALA A 675 -27.46 8.14 -10.85
N VAL A 676 -26.52 8.08 -11.80
CA VAL A 676 -26.23 9.18 -12.73
C VAL A 676 -27.47 9.51 -13.55
N ARG A 677 -28.12 8.51 -14.14
CA ARG A 677 -29.33 8.70 -14.95
C ARG A 677 -30.44 9.38 -14.15
N LEU A 678 -30.65 8.97 -12.91
CA LEU A 678 -31.68 9.55 -12.03
C LEU A 678 -31.39 11.00 -11.66
N VAL A 679 -30.12 11.36 -11.43
CA VAL A 679 -29.73 12.77 -11.19
C VAL A 679 -29.97 13.61 -12.45
N LEU A 680 -29.57 13.12 -13.62
CA LEU A 680 -29.78 13.83 -14.88
C LEU A 680 -31.28 13.98 -15.21
N ASP A 681 -32.07 12.92 -15.04
CA ASP A 681 -33.53 12.98 -15.22
C ASP A 681 -34.17 13.97 -14.23
N ARG A 682 -33.62 14.14 -13.02
CA ARG A 682 -34.08 15.15 -12.05
C ARG A 682 -33.73 16.57 -12.49
N LEU A 683 -32.51 16.80 -12.98
CA LEU A 683 -32.11 18.09 -13.56
C LEU A 683 -33.00 18.45 -14.74
N ASP A 684 -33.31 17.50 -15.62
CA ASP A 684 -34.20 17.74 -16.76
C ASP A 684 -35.62 18.16 -16.33
N ARG A 685 -36.13 17.59 -15.23
CA ARG A 685 -37.41 18.03 -14.63
C ARG A 685 -37.32 19.44 -14.06
N LEU A 686 -36.19 19.84 -13.47
CA LEU A 686 -35.98 21.20 -12.96
C LEU A 686 -35.93 22.23 -14.08
N ARG A 687 -35.41 21.84 -15.26
CA ARG A 687 -35.49 22.63 -16.50
C ARG A 687 -36.91 22.70 -17.09
N GLY A 688 -37.87 21.97 -16.53
CA GLY A 688 -39.24 21.89 -17.05
C GLY A 688 -39.41 21.04 -18.31
N MET A 689 -38.45 20.17 -18.63
CA MET A 689 -38.43 19.39 -19.89
C MET A 689 -39.28 18.10 -19.87
N ARG A 690 -39.85 17.73 -18.72
CA ARG A 690 -40.75 16.57 -18.60
C ARG A 690 -41.94 16.91 -17.71
N SER A 691 -43.17 16.64 -18.19
CA SER A 691 -44.36 16.72 -17.35
C SER A 691 -44.28 15.70 -16.21
N ARG A 692 -44.91 16.01 -15.07
CA ARG A 692 -45.32 14.98 -14.11
C ARG A 692 -46.25 14.03 -14.87
N ARG A 693 -45.77 12.84 -15.21
CA ARG A 693 -46.61 11.67 -15.42
C ARG A 693 -46.33 10.73 -14.27
#